data_AF-A0AA43CL94-F1
#
_entry.id   AF-A0AA43CL94-F1
#
_cell.length_a   1.000
_cell.length_b   1.000
_cell.length_c   1.000
_cell.angle_alpha   90.00
_cell.angle_beta   90.00
_cell.angle_gamma   90.00
#
_symmetry.space_group_name_H-M   'P 1'
#
loop_
_entity.id
_entity.type
_entity.pdbx_description
1 polymer ?
#
loop_
_entity_poly.entity_id
_entity_poly.type
_entity_poly.pdbx_seq_one_letter_code
_entity_poly.pdbx_strand_id
1 'polypeptide(L)'
;MISMHNDPPKRSNQLHITALVSLLMLMVYYVATWFPQGRVWGLNLWAYFPSIVPLGLLTGGLLVVTTLWLFGRRRNRPDDATQPDIGVTIFWAATAAMTLLMTVLFFYLRARTHFLGDGYTVLSLLAAPEPLVKTREYGAAMLHIWVKQLWGSGEPAALASFRSISIGCGLLFLMSTALLSGRLFQHNRDRFLFLAGLASCGYMYNFFGYVENYSLFILTSLLYCMTGLLVSLGRAPRWTIPPLLGLTVLSHIFGVVFLPATIYLMLAGTTFGNRVGRWSTKTKGAIAAGLSVVGILTFLHFYFNYYYFRFAIVPLLPDRFTVEGYHLFSLGHLVDIINLALLLVPALPIVIVLAFAIAFKRIFRRYEYRYLAILVLSCWAAMFIFDPKLGMPRDWDLFSFAGIPLALFCFYFVLDPKVRPARYIPITLMMIVLASAMLFPRAVSQTNPDQSVVWFDNYGALDKTKNMYGRTLLKKYYDRLGDVAAADQAGRQYVTDYPQFVLNRQGIALKDQGKCAEAIEKYRAALELHPTFVAPYANIGMCYLILGQLDSAEVMLRIAVGMNPYNHLVHNTLARTYFEKGNYAAAEGLLLRAHELSPSELEPLVGLVQLYKKTNKLDNWFNYLNQLVARDDAPLVALNELADYHLNHRRYLLAAPLFRRAVPLGLDSAYLAHLRRNFPQLGL
;
A
#
# COMPACT_ATOMS: atom_id res chain seq x y z
N MET A 1 10.60 53.98 -4.67
CA MET A 1 11.30 53.04 -5.56
C MET A 1 12.61 52.65 -4.90
N ILE A 2 12.68 51.49 -4.24
CA ILE A 2 13.96 50.89 -3.82
C ILE A 2 14.10 49.63 -4.67
N SER A 3 14.91 49.75 -5.72
CA SER A 3 15.31 48.63 -6.57
C SER A 3 16.28 47.76 -5.77
N MET A 4 15.77 46.70 -5.13
CA MET A 4 16.63 45.61 -4.67
C MET A 4 17.06 44.81 -5.91
N HIS A 5 18.21 45.19 -6.48
CA HIS A 5 19.00 44.31 -7.33
C HIS A 5 19.50 43.13 -6.48
N ASN A 6 18.69 42.07 -6.41
CA ASN A 6 19.19 40.74 -6.08
C ASN A 6 19.83 40.18 -7.35
N ASP A 7 21.11 40.50 -7.57
CA ASP A 7 21.92 39.79 -8.55
C ASP A 7 21.85 38.28 -8.27
N PRO A 8 21.63 37.44 -9.30
CA PRO A 8 21.65 36.00 -9.11
C PRO A 8 23.00 35.59 -8.52
N PRO A 9 23.05 34.66 -7.55
CA PRO A 9 24.29 34.23 -6.93
C PRO A 9 25.29 33.83 -8.02
N LYS A 10 26.51 34.40 -7.95
CA LYS A 10 27.58 34.16 -8.95
C LYS A 10 27.70 32.66 -9.21
N ARG A 11 27.74 32.26 -10.49
CA ARG A 11 27.76 30.86 -10.98
C ARG A 11 28.79 29.96 -10.28
N SER A 12 29.90 30.53 -9.81
CA SER A 12 30.92 29.82 -9.02
C SER A 12 30.36 29.28 -7.70
N ASN A 13 29.52 30.04 -6.99
CA ASN A 13 29.10 29.72 -5.63
C ASN A 13 28.18 28.49 -5.61
N GLN A 14 27.34 28.32 -6.62
CA GLN A 14 26.43 27.17 -6.71
C GLN A 14 27.19 25.83 -6.82
N LEU A 15 28.27 25.77 -7.61
CA LEU A 15 29.08 24.56 -7.74
C LEU A 15 29.80 24.20 -6.43
N HIS A 16 30.28 25.20 -5.68
CA HIS A 16 30.89 24.96 -4.36
C HIS A 16 29.86 24.45 -3.36
N ILE A 17 28.67 25.06 -3.33
CA ILE A 17 27.57 24.64 -2.47
C ILE A 17 27.16 23.20 -2.78
N THR A 18 26.99 22.85 -4.06
CA THR A 18 26.68 21.46 -4.46
C THR A 18 27.74 20.49 -3.98
N ALA A 19 29.01 20.78 -4.23
CA ALA A 19 30.10 19.91 -3.80
C ALA A 19 30.09 19.73 -2.28
N LEU A 20 29.96 20.82 -1.51
CA LEU A 20 29.88 20.78 -0.06
C LEU A 20 28.70 19.91 0.43
N VAL A 21 27.51 20.09 -0.15
CA VAL A 21 26.33 19.28 0.21
C VAL A 21 26.55 17.81 -0.13
N SER A 22 27.14 17.49 -1.30
CA SER A 22 27.48 16.11 -1.65
C SER A 22 28.45 15.47 -0.65
N LEU A 23 29.49 16.20 -0.21
CA LEU A 23 30.46 15.72 0.77
C LEU A 23 29.79 15.48 2.14
N LEU A 24 28.97 16.41 2.61
CA LEU A 24 28.21 16.27 3.85
C LEU A 24 27.27 15.06 3.80
N MET A 25 26.58 14.86 2.68
CA MET A 25 25.69 13.70 2.51
C MET A 25 26.46 12.38 2.55
N LEU A 26 27.62 12.28 1.88
CA LEU A 26 28.47 11.09 1.95
C LEU A 26 28.93 10.79 3.39
N MET A 27 29.27 11.83 4.17
CA MET A 27 29.64 11.68 5.57
C MET A 27 28.45 11.20 6.42
N VAL A 28 27.26 11.77 6.22
CA VAL A 28 26.03 11.33 6.92
C VAL A 28 25.73 9.86 6.64
N TYR A 29 25.87 9.40 5.38
CA TYR A 29 25.70 7.98 5.04
C TYR A 29 26.73 7.09 5.74
N TYR A 30 27.99 7.52 5.77
CA TYR A 30 29.03 6.79 6.48
C TYR A 30 28.73 6.69 7.99
N VAL A 31 28.32 7.77 8.63
CA VAL A 31 27.94 7.76 10.06
C VAL A 31 26.71 6.87 10.30
N ALA A 32 25.73 6.87 9.39
CA ALA A 32 24.55 6.03 9.50
C ALA A 32 24.87 4.52 9.50
N THR A 33 26.03 4.11 8.97
CA THR A 33 26.45 2.69 8.98
C THR A 33 26.65 2.11 10.38
N TRP A 34 26.92 2.96 11.36
CA TRP A 34 27.14 2.56 12.75
C TRP A 34 25.82 2.38 13.53
N PHE A 35 24.68 2.73 12.92
CA PHE A 35 23.35 2.66 13.54
C PHE A 35 22.36 1.84 12.68
N PRO A 36 22.65 0.56 12.38
CA PRO A 36 21.77 -0.28 11.55
C PRO A 36 20.38 -0.49 12.16
N GLN A 37 20.29 -0.48 13.50
CA GLN A 37 19.04 -0.63 14.25
C GLN A 37 18.33 0.71 14.50
N GLY A 38 18.91 1.84 14.08
CA GLY A 38 18.29 3.15 14.23
C GLY A 38 17.12 3.34 13.25
N ARG A 39 16.27 4.34 13.51
CA ARG A 39 15.24 4.80 12.56
C ARG A 39 15.83 5.59 11.37
N VAL A 40 16.95 5.13 10.81
CA VAL A 40 17.70 5.75 9.70
C VAL A 40 17.85 4.77 8.52
N TRP A 41 16.83 3.95 8.29
CA TRP A 41 16.79 2.89 7.29
C TRP A 41 16.93 3.37 5.83
N GLY A 42 16.63 4.63 5.57
CA GLY A 42 16.89 5.27 4.28
C GLY A 42 18.36 5.61 4.10
N LEU A 43 19.13 5.81 5.18
CA LEU A 43 20.53 6.27 5.16
C LEU A 43 21.54 5.14 5.41
N ASN A 44 21.18 4.15 6.21
CA ASN A 44 22.10 3.11 6.71
C ASN A 44 22.30 1.92 5.76
N LEU A 45 22.03 2.12 4.45
CA LEU A 45 22.07 1.05 3.44
C LEU A 45 23.44 0.34 3.34
N TRP A 46 24.50 0.99 3.82
CA TRP A 46 25.86 0.46 3.82
C TRP A 46 26.23 -0.28 5.12
N ALA A 47 25.40 -0.23 6.17
CA ALA A 47 25.66 -0.82 7.48
C ALA A 47 25.84 -2.34 7.47
N TYR A 48 25.48 -2.96 6.36
CA TYR A 48 25.41 -4.41 6.20
C TYR A 48 26.57 -4.98 5.37
N PHE A 49 27.55 -4.14 5.07
CA PHE A 49 28.81 -4.53 4.44
C PHE A 49 29.95 -4.47 5.47
N PRO A 50 31.05 -5.21 5.24
CA PRO A 50 32.27 -5.05 6.04
C PRO A 50 32.70 -3.59 6.10
N SER A 51 33.21 -3.12 7.25
CA SER A 51 33.53 -1.71 7.51
C SER A 51 34.47 -1.04 6.50
N ILE A 52 35.29 -1.82 5.80
CA ILE A 52 36.15 -1.35 4.70
C ILE A 52 35.36 -0.85 3.49
N VAL A 53 34.16 -1.40 3.23
CA VAL A 53 33.33 -1.05 2.07
C VAL A 53 32.75 0.36 2.20
N PRO A 54 32.05 0.73 3.30
CA PRO A 54 31.63 2.11 3.53
C PRO A 54 32.79 3.12 3.45
N LEU A 55 33.95 2.76 4.00
CA LEU A 55 35.13 3.63 3.99
C LEU A 55 35.68 3.84 2.57
N GLY A 56 35.83 2.76 1.81
CA GLY A 56 36.27 2.82 0.42
C GLY A 56 35.32 3.64 -0.45
N LEU A 57 34.00 3.44 -0.31
CA LEU A 57 32.99 4.22 -1.04
C LEU A 57 32.99 5.70 -0.64
N LEU A 58 33.16 6.01 0.65
CA LEU A 58 33.34 7.40 1.09
C LEU A 58 34.56 8.01 0.40
N THR A 59 35.73 7.36 0.45
CA THR A 59 36.95 7.88 -0.19
C THR A 59 36.82 8.03 -1.70
N GLY A 60 36.22 7.06 -2.39
CA GLY A 60 35.97 7.15 -3.83
C GLY A 60 34.98 8.25 -4.18
N GLY A 61 33.90 8.37 -3.41
CA GLY A 61 32.91 9.45 -3.56
C GLY A 61 33.52 10.83 -3.35
N LEU A 62 34.37 11.01 -2.32
CA LEU A 62 35.16 12.22 -2.10
C LEU A 62 35.99 12.54 -3.35
N LEU A 63 36.77 11.58 -3.84
CA LEU A 63 37.63 11.77 -5.01
C LEU A 63 36.84 12.15 -6.27
N VAL A 64 35.71 11.50 -6.53
CA VAL A 64 34.85 11.81 -7.68
C VAL A 64 34.22 13.20 -7.55
N VAL A 65 33.65 13.54 -6.39
CA VAL A 65 33.06 14.87 -6.15
C VAL A 65 34.12 15.96 -6.28
N THR A 66 35.30 15.78 -5.69
CA THR A 66 36.41 16.73 -5.82
C THR A 66 36.87 16.87 -7.27
N THR A 67 36.97 15.78 -8.02
CA THR A 67 37.36 15.79 -9.44
C THR A 67 36.32 16.54 -10.28
N LEU A 68 35.03 16.24 -10.10
CA LEU A 68 33.93 16.93 -10.79
C LEU A 68 33.89 18.41 -10.43
N TRP A 69 34.17 18.76 -9.17
CA TRP A 69 34.25 20.15 -8.72
C TRP A 69 35.44 20.89 -9.37
N LEU A 70 36.63 20.30 -9.39
CA LEU A 70 37.83 20.86 -10.03
C LEU A 70 37.64 21.04 -11.54
N PHE A 71 37.12 20.01 -12.20
CA PHE A 71 36.81 20.06 -13.64
C PHE A 71 35.75 21.12 -13.94
N GLY A 72 34.67 21.12 -13.17
CA GLY A 72 33.63 22.13 -13.25
C GLY A 72 34.17 23.54 -13.05
N ARG A 73 35.13 23.73 -12.11
CA ARG A 73 35.80 25.02 -11.85
C ARG A 73 36.63 25.50 -13.03
N ARG A 74 37.39 24.61 -13.69
CA ARG A 74 38.27 24.95 -14.84
C ARG A 74 37.48 25.38 -16.08
N ARG A 75 36.32 24.78 -16.35
CA ARG A 75 35.45 25.11 -17.50
C ARG A 75 34.63 26.42 -17.35
N ASN A 76 35.01 27.37 -16.50
CA ASN A 76 34.23 28.61 -16.26
C ASN A 76 34.26 29.67 -17.39
N ARG A 77 34.64 29.32 -18.63
CA ARG A 77 34.81 30.35 -19.67
C ARG A 77 33.46 30.78 -20.26
N PRO A 78 33.25 32.08 -20.56
CA PRO A 78 31.97 32.61 -21.03
C PRO A 78 31.41 31.97 -22.31
N ASP A 79 32.27 31.40 -23.17
CA ASP A 79 31.91 30.90 -24.51
C ASP A 79 31.36 29.45 -24.55
N ASP A 80 31.03 28.87 -23.39
CA ASP A 80 30.59 27.47 -23.26
C ASP A 80 29.22 27.16 -23.94
N ALA A 81 28.55 28.18 -24.51
CA ALA A 81 27.40 28.01 -25.40
C ALA A 81 27.74 27.25 -26.71
N THR A 82 29.02 27.04 -26.98
CA THR A 82 29.54 26.35 -28.18
C THR A 82 29.96 24.89 -27.92
N GLN A 83 29.69 24.32 -26.74
CA GLN A 83 30.06 22.93 -26.48
C GLN A 83 29.35 21.99 -27.47
N PRO A 84 30.10 21.10 -28.15
CA PRO A 84 29.52 20.18 -29.11
C PRO A 84 28.54 19.25 -28.39
N ASP A 85 27.31 19.20 -28.91
CA ASP A 85 26.34 18.19 -28.49
C ASP A 85 26.85 16.81 -28.91
N ILE A 86 26.45 15.77 -28.18
CA ILE A 86 26.74 14.41 -28.61
C ILE A 86 25.85 14.10 -29.82
N GLY A 87 26.43 13.50 -30.85
CA GLY A 87 25.67 13.08 -32.04
C GLY A 87 24.55 12.11 -31.66
N VAL A 88 23.46 12.11 -32.44
CA VAL A 88 22.29 11.23 -32.21
C VAL A 88 22.70 9.75 -32.15
N THR A 89 23.68 9.34 -32.96
CA THR A 89 24.25 7.98 -32.94
C THR A 89 24.91 7.66 -31.60
N ILE A 90 25.72 8.58 -31.07
CA ILE A 90 26.39 8.41 -29.76
C ILE A 90 25.35 8.36 -28.64
N PHE A 91 24.31 9.19 -28.71
CA PHE A 91 23.21 9.16 -27.75
C PHE A 91 22.51 7.81 -27.71
N TRP A 92 22.13 7.26 -28.86
CA TRP A 92 21.45 5.97 -28.92
C TRP A 92 22.39 4.82 -28.56
N ALA A 93 23.67 4.88 -28.93
CA ALA A 93 24.67 3.91 -28.49
C ALA A 93 24.85 3.93 -26.96
N ALA A 94 24.97 5.12 -26.35
CA ALA A 94 25.08 5.27 -24.90
C ALA A 94 23.79 4.82 -24.19
N THR A 95 22.62 5.13 -24.75
CA THR A 95 21.32 4.67 -24.25
C THR A 95 21.20 3.15 -24.32
N ALA A 96 21.60 2.53 -25.43
CA ALA A 96 21.61 1.08 -25.58
C ALA A 96 22.59 0.43 -24.60
N ALA A 97 23.80 0.98 -24.46
CA ALA A 97 24.79 0.49 -23.50
C ALA A 97 24.30 0.59 -22.05
N MET A 98 23.69 1.72 -21.68
CA MET A 98 23.10 1.90 -20.35
C MET A 98 21.90 0.96 -20.12
N THR A 99 21.04 0.80 -21.12
CA THR A 99 19.89 -0.11 -21.04
C THR A 99 20.36 -1.54 -20.87
N LEU A 100 21.35 -1.97 -21.66
CA LEU A 100 21.97 -3.30 -21.53
C LEU A 100 22.59 -3.47 -20.15
N LEU A 101 23.39 -2.51 -19.67
CA LEU A 101 23.99 -2.54 -18.34
C LEU A 101 22.91 -2.68 -17.25
N MET A 102 21.87 -1.86 -17.29
CA MET A 102 20.77 -1.93 -16.32
C MET A 102 20.03 -3.26 -16.40
N THR A 103 19.83 -3.81 -17.60
CA THR A 103 19.20 -5.13 -17.79
C THR A 103 20.03 -6.24 -17.13
N VAL A 104 21.35 -6.21 -17.35
CA VAL A 104 22.31 -7.11 -16.71
C VAL A 104 22.21 -6.94 -15.19
N LEU A 105 22.20 -5.72 -14.67
CA LEU A 105 22.06 -5.47 -13.24
C LEU A 105 20.72 -5.95 -12.68
N PHE A 106 19.60 -5.70 -13.34
CA PHE A 106 18.27 -6.19 -12.93
C PHE A 106 18.24 -7.71 -12.83
N PHE A 107 18.92 -8.39 -13.75
CA PHE A 107 18.97 -9.85 -13.76
C PHE A 107 19.93 -10.42 -12.73
N TYR A 108 21.16 -9.92 -12.64
CA TYR A 108 22.20 -10.46 -11.76
C TYR A 108 22.05 -10.03 -10.31
N LEU A 109 21.59 -8.80 -10.07
CA LEU A 109 21.34 -8.25 -8.72
C LEU A 109 19.88 -8.43 -8.29
N ARG A 110 19.17 -9.38 -8.89
CA ARG A 110 17.78 -9.67 -8.54
C ARG A 110 17.66 -10.11 -7.08
N ALA A 111 16.57 -9.70 -6.44
CA ALA A 111 16.27 -10.11 -5.06
C ALA A 111 16.17 -11.64 -4.97
N ARG A 112 16.93 -12.24 -4.05
CA ARG A 112 16.86 -13.69 -3.77
C ARG A 112 15.84 -14.01 -2.70
N THR A 113 15.58 -13.06 -1.82
CA THR A 113 14.50 -13.08 -0.85
C THR A 113 13.31 -12.25 -1.35
N HIS A 114 12.14 -12.47 -0.78
CA HIS A 114 10.92 -11.71 -1.11
C HIS A 114 10.41 -10.94 0.12
N PHE A 115 11.36 -10.31 0.82
CA PHE A 115 11.14 -9.48 2.01
C PHE A 115 10.98 -7.99 1.69
N LEU A 116 11.06 -7.60 0.42
CA LEU A 116 10.65 -6.27 0.01
C LEU A 116 9.15 -6.40 -0.29
N GLY A 117 8.33 -6.09 0.72
CA GLY A 117 6.88 -6.18 0.69
C GLY A 117 6.32 -7.52 1.16
N ASP A 118 5.12 -7.82 0.68
CA ASP A 118 4.34 -9.04 0.91
C ASP A 118 4.67 -10.15 -0.11
N GLY A 119 5.88 -10.14 -0.69
CA GLY A 119 6.20 -10.90 -1.88
C GLY A 119 5.93 -12.41 -1.79
N TYR A 120 6.23 -13.06 -0.66
CA TYR A 120 5.89 -14.49 -0.48
C TYR A 120 4.39 -14.76 -0.38
N THR A 121 3.59 -13.80 0.11
CA THR A 121 2.14 -13.90 0.19
C THR A 121 1.53 -13.75 -1.21
N VAL A 122 1.91 -12.70 -1.93
CA VAL A 122 1.45 -12.44 -3.30
C VAL A 122 1.84 -13.59 -4.23
N LEU A 123 3.06 -14.13 -4.08
CA LEU A 123 3.50 -15.30 -4.82
C LEU A 123 2.61 -16.51 -4.59
N SER A 124 2.23 -16.81 -3.33
CA SER A 124 1.31 -17.92 -3.06
C SER A 124 -0.10 -17.68 -3.58
N LEU A 125 -0.61 -16.44 -3.50
CA LEU A 125 -1.92 -16.10 -4.05
C LEU A 125 -1.96 -16.30 -5.57
N LEU A 126 -0.90 -15.90 -6.28
CA LEU A 126 -0.80 -16.10 -7.73
C LEU A 126 -0.58 -17.57 -8.09
N ALA A 127 0.14 -18.34 -7.26
CA ALA A 127 0.43 -19.75 -7.49
C ALA A 127 -0.80 -20.65 -7.38
N ALA A 128 -1.82 -20.25 -6.59
CA ALA A 128 -3.05 -21.00 -6.37
C ALA A 128 -3.77 -21.39 -7.68
N PRO A 129 -4.56 -22.49 -7.68
CA PRO A 129 -5.35 -22.89 -8.84
C PRO A 129 -6.34 -21.81 -9.28
N GLU A 130 -6.96 -21.13 -8.31
CA GLU A 130 -7.82 -19.97 -8.50
C GLU A 130 -7.19 -18.75 -7.82
N PRO A 131 -6.38 -17.96 -8.55
CA PRO A 131 -5.70 -16.81 -7.97
C PRO A 131 -6.69 -15.75 -7.47
N LEU A 132 -6.48 -15.29 -6.22
CA LEU A 132 -7.24 -14.17 -5.68
C LEU A 132 -6.80 -12.86 -6.36
N VAL A 133 -7.75 -12.20 -7.02
CA VAL A 133 -7.53 -10.89 -7.66
C VAL A 133 -7.99 -9.78 -6.73
N LYS A 134 -7.05 -9.00 -6.22
CA LYS A 134 -7.38 -7.80 -5.44
C LYS A 134 -7.83 -6.69 -6.38
N THR A 135 -9.00 -6.09 -6.11
CA THR A 135 -9.58 -5.03 -6.95
C THR A 135 -8.71 -3.78 -7.07
N ARG A 136 -7.92 -3.47 -6.03
CA ARG A 136 -7.02 -2.31 -5.98
C ARG A 136 -5.88 -2.32 -6.99
N GLU A 137 -5.55 -3.49 -7.55
CA GLU A 137 -4.42 -3.73 -8.45
C GLU A 137 -4.82 -4.65 -9.61
N TYR A 138 -6.08 -4.56 -10.01
CA TYR A 138 -6.73 -5.48 -10.95
C TYR A 138 -5.95 -5.65 -12.25
N GLY A 139 -5.52 -4.56 -12.88
CA GLY A 139 -4.79 -4.62 -14.16
C GLY A 139 -3.44 -5.32 -14.04
N ALA A 140 -2.70 -5.05 -12.96
CA ALA A 140 -1.43 -5.71 -12.71
C ALA A 140 -1.62 -7.21 -12.42
N ALA A 141 -2.60 -7.56 -11.58
CA ALA A 141 -2.92 -8.95 -11.27
C ALA A 141 -3.33 -9.75 -12.52
N MET A 142 -4.17 -9.16 -13.40
CA MET A 142 -4.55 -9.77 -14.68
C MET A 142 -3.34 -10.02 -15.57
N LEU A 143 -2.43 -9.05 -15.68
CA LEU A 143 -1.19 -9.21 -16.45
C LEU A 143 -0.33 -10.36 -15.89
N HIS A 144 -0.21 -10.46 -14.56
CA HIS A 144 0.54 -11.55 -13.93
C HIS A 144 -0.08 -12.93 -14.18
N ILE A 145 -1.42 -13.05 -14.14
CA ILE A 145 -2.13 -14.29 -14.45
C ILE A 145 -1.87 -14.70 -15.90
N TRP A 146 -1.97 -13.76 -16.84
CA TRP A 146 -1.72 -14.02 -18.25
C TRP A 146 -0.26 -14.44 -18.51
N VAL A 147 0.72 -13.70 -17.97
CA VAL A 147 2.13 -14.05 -18.15
C VAL A 147 2.49 -15.36 -17.44
N LYS A 148 1.89 -15.67 -16.28
CA LYS A 148 2.09 -16.96 -15.58
C LYS A 148 1.77 -18.15 -16.49
N GLN A 149 0.70 -18.06 -17.29
CA GLN A 149 0.31 -19.14 -18.21
C GLN A 149 1.40 -19.46 -19.24
N LEU A 150 2.24 -18.49 -19.61
CA LEU A 150 3.38 -18.71 -20.51
C LEU A 150 4.51 -19.55 -19.86
N TRP A 151 4.55 -19.59 -18.52
CA TRP A 151 5.57 -20.29 -17.74
C TRP A 151 5.08 -21.59 -17.10
N GLY A 152 3.79 -21.92 -17.23
CA GLY A 152 3.17 -23.14 -16.69
C GLY A 152 2.36 -22.89 -15.41
N SER A 153 2.45 -23.81 -14.45
CA SER A 153 1.62 -23.82 -13.24
C SER A 153 2.43 -23.75 -11.94
N GLY A 154 1.72 -23.53 -10.84
CA GLY A 154 2.32 -23.48 -9.51
C GLY A 154 3.21 -22.26 -9.26
N GLU A 155 4.04 -22.40 -8.22
CA GLU A 155 4.87 -21.33 -7.71
C GLU A 155 6.03 -20.91 -8.62
N PRO A 156 6.77 -21.84 -9.29
CA PRO A 156 7.83 -21.45 -10.21
C PRO A 156 7.33 -20.58 -11.36
N ALA A 157 6.16 -20.89 -11.93
CA ALA A 157 5.53 -20.09 -12.97
C ALA A 157 5.08 -18.71 -12.46
N ALA A 158 4.53 -18.65 -11.25
CA ALA A 158 4.17 -17.38 -10.62
C ALA A 158 5.40 -16.49 -10.39
N LEU A 159 6.51 -17.05 -9.91
CA LEU A 159 7.77 -16.32 -9.73
C LEU A 159 8.36 -15.84 -11.06
N ALA A 160 8.31 -16.69 -12.10
CA ALA A 160 8.77 -16.33 -13.44
C ALA A 160 7.93 -15.17 -14.03
N SER A 161 6.62 -15.15 -13.78
CA SER A 161 5.73 -14.05 -14.14
C SER A 161 6.17 -12.73 -13.50
N PHE A 162 6.35 -12.71 -12.18
CA PHE A 162 6.82 -11.52 -11.46
C PHE A 162 8.16 -11.00 -11.99
N ARG A 163 9.15 -11.89 -12.16
CA ARG A 163 10.47 -11.51 -12.67
C ARG A 163 10.42 -10.96 -14.09
N SER A 164 9.64 -11.59 -14.97
CA SER A 164 9.51 -11.17 -16.37
C SER A 164 8.89 -9.77 -16.46
N ILE A 165 7.81 -9.53 -15.72
CA ILE A 165 7.13 -8.22 -15.71
C ILE A 165 8.01 -7.16 -15.04
N SER A 166 8.67 -7.48 -13.94
CA SER A 166 9.59 -6.56 -13.23
C SER A 166 10.71 -6.07 -14.15
N ILE A 167 11.46 -6.98 -14.80
CA ILE A 167 12.56 -6.63 -15.70
C ILE A 167 12.03 -5.94 -16.97
N GLY A 168 10.94 -6.45 -17.55
CA GLY A 168 10.31 -5.87 -18.74
C GLY A 168 9.84 -4.43 -18.51
N CYS A 169 9.26 -4.14 -17.34
CA CYS A 169 8.86 -2.78 -16.99
C CYS A 169 10.07 -1.86 -16.82
N GLY A 170 11.18 -2.34 -16.24
CA GLY A 170 12.43 -1.57 -16.12
C GLY A 170 13.05 -1.22 -17.48
N LEU A 171 13.04 -2.17 -18.42
CA LEU A 171 13.46 -1.94 -19.81
C LEU A 171 12.61 -0.86 -20.49
N LEU A 172 11.28 -1.02 -20.42
CA LEU A 172 10.33 -0.06 -20.98
C LEU A 172 10.47 1.31 -20.30
N PHE A 173 10.78 1.37 -19.01
CA PHE A 173 11.00 2.62 -18.28
C PHE A 173 12.19 3.39 -18.88
N LEU A 174 13.33 2.72 -19.10
CA LEU A 174 14.54 3.34 -19.65
C LEU A 174 14.31 3.79 -21.10
N MET A 175 13.75 2.92 -21.94
CA MET A 175 13.48 3.22 -23.34
C MET A 175 12.47 4.36 -23.49
N SER A 176 11.37 4.34 -22.73
CA SER A 176 10.37 5.41 -22.75
C SER A 176 10.96 6.74 -22.30
N THR A 177 11.81 6.73 -21.27
CA THR A 177 12.52 7.92 -20.81
C THR A 177 13.43 8.49 -21.89
N ALA A 178 14.22 7.63 -22.56
CA ALA A 178 15.12 8.05 -23.64
C ALA A 178 14.37 8.64 -24.84
N LEU A 179 13.22 8.05 -25.20
CA LEU A 179 12.35 8.53 -26.28
C LEU A 179 11.69 9.87 -25.91
N LEU A 180 11.02 9.94 -24.76
CA LEU A 180 10.26 11.13 -24.35
C LEU A 180 11.17 12.31 -23.99
N SER A 181 12.38 12.06 -23.49
CA SER A 181 13.38 13.12 -23.23
C SER A 181 13.77 13.89 -24.49
N GLY A 182 13.68 13.28 -25.68
CA GLY A 182 13.91 13.96 -26.97
C GLY A 182 12.90 15.06 -27.27
N ARG A 183 11.73 15.01 -26.62
CA ARG A 183 10.75 16.10 -26.66
C ARG A 183 10.86 17.05 -25.48
N LEU A 184 11.78 16.83 -24.53
CA LEU A 184 12.01 17.71 -23.39
C LEU A 184 13.23 18.61 -23.61
N PHE A 185 14.35 18.02 -24.04
CA PHE A 185 15.63 18.70 -24.18
C PHE A 185 16.07 18.80 -25.64
N GLN A 186 16.75 19.90 -25.98
CA GLN A 186 17.31 20.12 -27.32
C GLN A 186 18.61 19.34 -27.50
N HIS A 187 19.47 19.33 -26.48
CA HIS A 187 20.76 18.65 -26.54
C HIS A 187 20.66 17.19 -26.11
N ASN A 188 21.26 16.30 -26.89
CA ASN A 188 21.33 14.87 -26.60
C ASN A 188 22.09 14.56 -25.30
N ARG A 189 23.07 15.38 -24.94
CA ARG A 189 23.73 15.28 -23.65
C ARG A 189 22.75 15.39 -22.48
N ASP A 190 21.84 16.35 -22.54
CA ASP A 190 20.90 16.64 -21.45
C ASP A 190 19.86 15.53 -21.35
N ARG A 191 19.45 14.99 -22.51
CA ARG A 191 18.60 13.80 -22.59
C ARG A 191 19.23 12.61 -21.86
N PHE A 192 20.52 12.37 -22.11
CA PHE A 192 21.24 11.26 -21.47
C PHE A 192 21.43 11.50 -19.97
N LEU A 193 21.81 12.72 -19.55
CA LEU A 193 21.92 13.08 -18.14
C LEU A 193 20.58 12.94 -17.40
N PHE A 194 19.48 13.32 -18.05
CA PHE A 194 18.14 13.15 -17.49
C PHE A 194 17.77 11.69 -17.34
N LEU A 195 18.02 10.86 -18.36
CA LEU A 195 17.83 9.41 -18.31
C LEU A 195 18.65 8.77 -17.18
N ALA A 196 19.94 9.08 -17.11
CA ALA A 196 20.85 8.59 -16.06
C ALA A 196 20.40 9.04 -14.66
N GLY A 197 19.92 10.28 -14.54
CA GLY A 197 19.32 10.82 -13.32
C GLY A 197 18.13 9.99 -12.84
N LEU A 198 17.14 9.80 -13.70
CA LEU A 198 15.95 9.01 -13.34
C LEU A 198 16.27 7.53 -13.06
N ALA A 199 17.25 6.96 -13.74
CA ALA A 199 17.68 5.58 -13.50
C ALA A 199 18.53 5.41 -12.22
N SER A 200 18.95 6.52 -11.59
CA SER A 200 19.74 6.51 -10.35
C SER A 200 18.89 6.67 -9.08
N CYS A 201 17.56 6.56 -9.17
CA CYS A 201 16.63 6.80 -8.06
C CYS A 201 16.07 5.50 -7.44
N GLY A 202 15.52 5.58 -6.22
CA GLY A 202 15.16 4.41 -5.41
C GLY A 202 14.01 3.56 -5.95
N TYR A 203 13.08 4.13 -6.73
CA TYR A 203 12.01 3.34 -7.33
C TYR A 203 12.50 2.27 -8.32
N MET A 204 13.78 2.34 -8.74
CA MET A 204 14.40 1.34 -9.62
C MET A 204 14.53 -0.04 -8.98
N TYR A 205 14.49 -0.17 -7.65
CA TYR A 205 14.51 -1.48 -6.97
C TYR A 205 13.35 -2.39 -7.38
N ASN A 206 12.21 -1.80 -7.80
CA ASN A 206 11.07 -2.55 -8.32
C ASN A 206 11.40 -3.37 -9.59
N PHE A 207 12.55 -3.14 -10.24
CA PHE A 207 12.92 -3.82 -11.48
C PHE A 207 13.94 -4.97 -11.29
N PHE A 208 14.45 -5.17 -10.06
CA PHE A 208 15.44 -6.21 -9.74
C PHE A 208 14.78 -7.56 -9.41
N GLY A 209 13.89 -8.03 -10.28
CA GLY A 209 13.17 -9.30 -10.10
C GLY A 209 12.21 -9.30 -8.90
N TYR A 210 11.66 -8.11 -8.62
CA TYR A 210 10.75 -7.83 -7.53
C TYR A 210 9.44 -8.62 -7.64
N VAL A 211 8.89 -9.08 -6.51
CA VAL A 211 7.72 -9.97 -6.47
C VAL A 211 6.50 -9.25 -5.91
N GLU A 212 6.06 -8.20 -6.59
CA GLU A 212 4.74 -7.58 -6.38
C GLU A 212 4.28 -6.79 -7.63
N ASN A 213 3.07 -6.23 -7.55
CA ASN A 213 2.37 -5.58 -8.64
C ASN A 213 2.85 -4.14 -8.94
N TYR A 214 3.79 -3.58 -8.16
CA TYR A 214 4.20 -2.17 -8.31
C TYR A 214 5.10 -1.90 -9.53
N SER A 215 5.76 -2.92 -10.11
CA SER A 215 6.62 -2.72 -11.28
C SER A 215 5.89 -2.06 -12.46
N LEU A 216 4.67 -2.55 -12.74
CA LEU A 216 3.80 -1.97 -13.77
C LEU A 216 3.33 -0.57 -13.37
N PHE A 217 2.98 -0.39 -12.09
CA PHE A 217 2.51 0.90 -11.57
C PHE A 217 3.58 2.00 -11.69
N ILE A 218 4.86 1.68 -11.44
CA ILE A 218 5.99 2.60 -11.62
C ILE A 218 6.17 2.97 -13.09
N LEU A 219 6.09 2.01 -14.01
CA LEU A 219 6.15 2.30 -15.44
C LEU A 219 5.00 3.22 -15.89
N THR A 220 3.76 2.89 -15.53
CA THR A 220 2.59 3.69 -15.95
C THR A 220 2.62 5.09 -15.31
N SER A 221 3.08 5.20 -14.07
CA SER A 221 3.30 6.48 -13.39
C SER A 221 4.34 7.34 -14.12
N LEU A 222 5.48 6.77 -14.54
CA LEU A 222 6.47 7.49 -15.36
C LEU A 222 5.85 8.01 -16.65
N LEU A 223 5.14 7.16 -17.39
CA LEU A 223 4.52 7.53 -18.66
C LEU A 223 3.52 8.68 -18.49
N TYR A 224 2.68 8.61 -17.45
CA TYR A 224 1.77 9.70 -17.08
C TYR A 224 2.55 10.99 -16.77
N CYS A 225 3.54 10.92 -15.87
CA CYS A 225 4.27 12.09 -15.39
C CYS A 225 5.04 12.79 -16.52
N MET A 226 5.74 12.03 -17.36
CA MET A 226 6.50 12.56 -18.49
C MET A 226 5.59 13.12 -19.59
N THR A 227 4.50 12.43 -19.91
CA THR A 227 3.54 12.92 -20.91
C THR A 227 2.84 14.18 -20.42
N GLY A 228 2.48 14.24 -19.14
CA GLY A 228 1.94 15.45 -18.52
C GLY A 228 2.91 16.62 -18.55
N LEU A 229 4.20 16.36 -18.33
CA LEU A 229 5.24 17.38 -18.52
C LEU A 229 5.29 17.87 -19.98
N LEU A 230 5.20 16.98 -20.96
CA LEU A 230 5.13 17.36 -22.38
C LEU A 230 3.87 18.16 -22.72
N VAL A 231 2.71 17.78 -22.19
CA VAL A 231 1.46 18.54 -22.35
C VAL A 231 1.59 19.92 -21.72
N SER A 232 2.24 20.02 -20.56
CA SER A 232 2.51 21.31 -19.91
C SER A 232 3.47 22.19 -20.70
N LEU A 233 4.27 21.62 -21.60
CA LEU A 233 5.14 22.36 -22.51
C LEU A 233 4.49 22.62 -23.88
N GLY A 234 3.25 22.17 -24.10
CA GLY A 234 2.57 22.25 -25.39
C GLY A 234 3.14 21.29 -26.45
N ARG A 235 3.87 20.26 -26.04
CA ARG A 235 4.58 19.30 -26.90
C ARG A 235 3.89 17.94 -27.01
N ALA A 236 2.73 17.80 -26.38
CA ALA A 236 1.84 16.65 -26.49
C ALA A 236 0.38 17.11 -26.37
N PRO A 237 -0.57 16.41 -27.00
CA PRO A 237 -1.98 16.78 -26.94
C PRO A 237 -2.62 16.34 -25.62
N ARG A 238 -3.54 17.17 -25.10
CA ARG A 238 -4.17 16.96 -23.77
C ARG A 238 -4.97 15.67 -23.64
N TRP A 239 -5.55 15.18 -24.74
CA TRP A 239 -6.37 13.96 -24.73
C TRP A 239 -5.57 12.71 -24.34
N THR A 240 -4.24 12.76 -24.37
CA THR A 240 -3.37 11.65 -23.93
C THR A 240 -3.41 11.44 -22.41
N ILE A 241 -3.81 12.44 -21.62
CA ILE A 241 -3.75 12.39 -20.16
C ILE A 241 -4.83 11.48 -19.55
N PRO A 242 -6.12 11.56 -19.90
CA PRO A 242 -7.12 10.68 -19.31
C PRO A 242 -6.87 9.17 -19.52
N PRO A 243 -6.48 8.68 -20.71
CA PRO A 243 -6.12 7.27 -20.90
C PRO A 243 -4.93 6.83 -20.05
N LEU A 244 -3.90 7.67 -19.92
CA LEU A 244 -2.73 7.37 -19.07
C LEU A 244 -3.09 7.38 -17.58
N LEU A 245 -3.97 8.28 -17.14
CA LEU A 245 -4.51 8.24 -15.78
C LEU A 245 -5.28 6.94 -15.55
N GLY A 246 -6.17 6.56 -16.48
CA GLY A 246 -6.92 5.31 -16.41
C GLY A 246 -6.02 4.08 -16.32
N LEU A 247 -4.98 4.02 -17.16
CA LEU A 247 -3.98 2.94 -17.14
C LEU A 247 -3.23 2.89 -15.79
N THR A 248 -2.91 4.06 -15.22
CA THR A 248 -2.19 4.16 -13.95
C THR A 248 -3.07 3.80 -12.75
N VAL A 249 -4.37 4.11 -12.79
CA VAL A 249 -5.36 3.67 -11.79
C VAL A 249 -5.64 2.17 -11.93
N LEU A 250 -5.66 1.65 -13.15
CA LEU A 250 -5.88 0.23 -13.43
C LEU A 250 -4.71 -0.63 -12.95
N SER A 251 -3.46 -0.13 -13.06
CA SER A 251 -2.29 -0.82 -12.50
C SER A 251 -2.27 -0.75 -10.97
N HIS A 252 -2.66 0.39 -10.37
CA HIS A 252 -2.91 0.48 -8.93
C HIS A 252 -3.83 1.66 -8.57
N ILE A 253 -4.76 1.48 -7.63
CA ILE A 253 -5.74 2.51 -7.23
C ILE A 253 -5.10 3.82 -6.77
N PHE A 254 -3.87 3.77 -6.24
CA PHE A 254 -3.12 4.99 -5.89
C PHE A 254 -2.85 5.92 -7.09
N GLY A 255 -3.00 5.46 -8.33
CA GLY A 255 -3.00 6.34 -9.50
C GLY A 255 -4.03 7.49 -9.40
N VAL A 256 -5.06 7.36 -8.56
CA VAL A 256 -6.04 8.42 -8.29
C VAL A 256 -5.40 9.68 -7.71
N VAL A 257 -4.25 9.58 -7.04
CA VAL A 257 -3.52 10.73 -6.48
C VAL A 257 -2.97 11.66 -7.57
N PHE A 258 -2.95 11.22 -8.83
CA PHE A 258 -2.59 12.05 -9.98
C PHE A 258 -3.76 12.89 -10.51
N LEU A 259 -4.99 12.66 -10.03
CA LEU A 259 -6.19 13.39 -10.47
C LEU A 259 -6.08 14.92 -10.35
N PRO A 260 -5.54 15.52 -9.26
CA PRO A 260 -5.38 16.98 -9.18
C PRO A 260 -4.50 17.54 -10.31
N ALA A 261 -3.42 16.83 -10.65
CA ALA A 261 -2.53 17.22 -11.74
C ALA A 261 -3.20 17.04 -13.12
N THR A 262 -4.04 16.01 -13.28
CA THR A 262 -4.87 15.82 -14.49
C THR A 262 -5.85 16.98 -14.67
N ILE A 263 -6.60 17.34 -13.62
CA ILE A 263 -7.53 18.48 -13.65
C ILE A 263 -6.79 19.75 -14.05
N TYR A 264 -5.61 19.97 -13.47
CA TYR A 264 -4.76 21.11 -13.82
C TYR A 264 -4.41 21.15 -15.31
N LEU A 265 -3.90 20.04 -15.86
CA LEU A 265 -3.50 19.95 -17.27
C LEU A 265 -4.68 20.13 -18.24
N MET A 266 -5.85 19.61 -17.87
CA MET A 266 -7.05 19.69 -18.70
C MET A 266 -7.64 21.11 -18.72
N LEU A 267 -7.61 21.81 -17.58
CA LEU A 267 -8.22 23.13 -17.45
C LEU A 267 -7.29 24.27 -17.82
N ALA A 268 -6.02 24.22 -17.46
CA ALA A 268 -5.14 25.37 -17.60
C ALA A 268 -4.96 25.76 -19.08
N GLY A 269 -5.03 27.05 -19.37
CA GLY A 269 -4.97 27.58 -20.74
C GLY A 269 -6.21 27.34 -21.60
N THR A 270 -7.26 26.66 -21.11
CA THR A 270 -8.58 26.66 -21.80
C THR A 270 -9.30 27.99 -21.61
N THR A 271 -10.34 28.26 -22.42
CA THR A 271 -11.23 29.42 -22.22
C THR A 271 -11.82 29.46 -20.81
N PHE A 272 -12.28 28.32 -20.32
CA PHE A 272 -12.79 28.15 -18.96
C PHE A 272 -11.68 28.37 -17.91
N GLY A 273 -10.53 27.72 -18.06
CA GLY A 273 -9.39 27.89 -17.16
C GLY A 273 -8.88 29.34 -17.11
N ASN A 274 -8.89 30.05 -18.24
CA ASN A 274 -8.54 31.48 -18.30
C ASN A 274 -9.60 32.37 -17.66
N ARG A 275 -10.88 31.96 -17.69
CA ARG A 275 -11.97 32.64 -16.96
C ARG A 275 -11.81 32.45 -15.45
N VAL A 276 -11.58 31.22 -15.00
CA VAL A 276 -11.27 30.90 -13.59
C VAL A 276 -10.00 31.60 -13.13
N GLY A 277 -8.98 31.65 -13.99
CA GLY A 277 -7.72 32.36 -13.74
C GLY A 277 -7.88 33.86 -13.53
N ARG A 278 -8.94 34.48 -14.08
CA ARG A 278 -9.28 35.90 -13.89
C ARG A 278 -10.10 36.18 -12.63
N TRP A 279 -10.59 35.16 -11.94
CA TRP A 279 -11.29 35.36 -10.67
C TRP A 279 -10.39 36.04 -9.64
N SER A 280 -11.01 36.88 -8.81
CA SER A 280 -10.31 37.58 -7.74
C SER A 280 -9.66 36.58 -6.78
N THR A 281 -8.55 36.97 -6.15
CA THR A 281 -7.89 36.15 -5.13
C THR A 281 -8.84 35.78 -3.98
N LYS A 282 -9.79 36.68 -3.64
CA LYS A 282 -10.85 36.40 -2.65
C LYS A 282 -11.78 35.28 -3.11
N THR A 283 -12.24 35.32 -4.37
CA THR A 283 -13.12 34.29 -4.94
C THR A 283 -12.41 32.94 -4.99
N LYS A 284 -11.16 32.91 -5.47
CA LYS A 284 -10.36 31.68 -5.50
C LYS A 284 -10.12 31.14 -4.09
N GLY A 285 -9.82 32.03 -3.13
CA GLY A 285 -9.68 31.69 -1.72
C GLY A 285 -10.95 31.12 -1.13
N ALA A 286 -12.12 31.72 -1.40
CA ALA A 286 -13.41 31.24 -0.93
C ALA A 286 -13.77 29.86 -1.50
N ILE A 287 -13.53 29.63 -2.79
CA ILE A 287 -13.77 28.32 -3.43
C ILE A 287 -12.78 27.28 -2.88
N ALA A 288 -11.50 27.62 -2.76
CA ALA A 288 -10.51 26.72 -2.18
C ALA A 288 -10.85 26.37 -0.72
N ALA A 289 -11.30 27.34 0.08
CA ALA A 289 -11.76 27.12 1.44
C ALA A 289 -13.01 26.23 1.46
N GLY A 290 -14.00 26.49 0.60
CA GLY A 290 -15.20 25.67 0.48
C GLY A 290 -14.89 24.22 0.10
N LEU A 291 -14.05 24.01 -0.92
CA LEU A 291 -13.58 22.68 -1.31
C LEU A 291 -12.77 22.00 -0.20
N SER A 292 -11.96 22.76 0.54
CA SER A 292 -11.21 22.24 1.69
C SER A 292 -12.15 21.82 2.82
N VAL A 293 -13.19 22.60 3.12
CA VAL A 293 -14.20 22.25 4.12
C VAL A 293 -14.95 20.99 3.69
N VAL A 294 -15.41 20.90 2.44
CA VAL A 294 -16.06 19.69 1.91
C VAL A 294 -15.11 18.50 1.99
N GLY A 295 -13.84 18.67 1.60
CA GLY A 295 -12.82 17.62 1.67
C GLY A 295 -12.56 17.16 3.10
N ILE A 296 -12.44 18.09 4.05
CA ILE A 296 -12.27 17.79 5.48
C ILE A 296 -13.50 17.10 6.02
N LEU A 297 -14.72 17.59 5.77
CA LEU A 297 -15.96 16.95 6.23
C LEU A 297 -16.12 15.54 5.65
N THR A 298 -15.81 15.37 4.37
CA THR A 298 -15.80 14.06 3.71
C THR A 298 -14.78 13.14 4.38
N PHE A 299 -13.55 13.62 4.57
CA PHE A 299 -12.50 12.86 5.25
C PHE A 299 -12.90 12.48 6.68
N LEU A 300 -13.42 13.42 7.48
CA LEU A 300 -13.87 13.16 8.86
C LEU A 300 -15.06 12.18 8.87
N HIS A 301 -15.98 12.30 7.92
CA HIS A 301 -17.05 11.32 7.74
C HIS A 301 -16.47 9.94 7.48
N PHE A 302 -15.54 9.77 6.54
CA PHE A 302 -14.92 8.48 6.28
C PHE A 302 -14.11 7.96 7.49
N TYR A 303 -13.34 8.83 8.13
CA TYR A 303 -12.49 8.51 9.28
C TYR A 303 -13.28 8.03 10.50
N PHE A 304 -14.43 8.66 10.78
CA PHE A 304 -15.24 8.31 11.96
C PHE A 304 -16.29 7.23 11.69
N ASN A 305 -16.73 7.05 10.44
CA ASN A 305 -17.78 6.08 10.10
C ASN A 305 -17.25 4.78 9.49
N TYR A 306 -16.02 4.74 8.98
CA TYR A 306 -15.46 3.56 8.31
C TYR A 306 -14.10 3.18 8.91
N TYR A 307 -14.07 2.15 9.76
CA TYR A 307 -12.83 1.72 10.40
C TYR A 307 -11.77 1.24 9.40
N TYR A 308 -12.17 0.63 8.28
CA TYR A 308 -11.23 0.28 7.21
C TYR A 308 -10.47 1.51 6.70
N PHE A 309 -11.18 2.62 6.46
CA PHE A 309 -10.54 3.88 6.06
C PHE A 309 -9.70 4.46 7.20
N ARG A 310 -10.21 4.44 8.44
CA ARG A 310 -9.50 4.91 9.63
C ARG A 310 -8.16 4.20 9.84
N PHE A 311 -8.09 2.89 9.58
CA PHE A 311 -6.87 2.10 9.76
C PHE A 311 -5.97 2.04 8.53
N ALA A 312 -6.46 2.46 7.36
CA ALA A 312 -5.61 2.67 6.20
C ALA A 312 -4.72 3.92 6.35
N ILE A 313 -5.09 4.85 7.25
CA ILE A 313 -4.34 6.08 7.49
C ILE A 313 -3.63 6.07 8.84
N VAL A 314 -2.55 6.84 8.93
CA VAL A 314 -1.86 7.09 10.19
C VAL A 314 -2.80 7.90 11.12
N PRO A 315 -2.97 7.53 12.40
CA PRO A 315 -3.78 8.30 13.33
C PRO A 315 -3.36 9.76 13.35
N LEU A 316 -4.30 10.71 13.30
CA LEU A 316 -3.98 12.14 13.30
C LEU A 316 -3.30 12.57 14.61
N LEU A 317 -3.90 12.14 15.71
CA LEU A 317 -3.48 12.39 17.09
C LEU A 317 -3.44 11.06 17.85
N PRO A 318 -2.70 10.97 18.97
CA PRO A 318 -2.74 9.81 19.84
C PRO A 318 -4.17 9.48 20.25
N ASP A 319 -4.58 8.25 20.00
CA ASP A 319 -5.85 7.67 20.42
C ASP A 319 -5.63 6.24 20.95
N ARG A 320 -6.71 5.57 21.36
CA ARG A 320 -6.64 4.19 21.87
C ARG A 320 -6.10 3.15 20.87
N PHE A 321 -6.01 3.50 19.58
CA PHE A 321 -5.47 2.64 18.53
C PHE A 321 -4.02 3.00 18.16
N THR A 322 -3.47 4.05 18.78
CA THR A 322 -2.10 4.49 18.55
C THR A 322 -1.13 3.59 19.30
N VAL A 323 -0.25 2.92 18.55
CA VAL A 323 0.75 2.01 19.10
C VAL A 323 2.10 2.71 19.18
N GLU A 324 2.75 2.64 20.34
CA GLU A 324 4.06 3.28 20.61
C GLU A 324 4.11 4.79 20.29
N GLY A 325 2.97 5.49 20.38
CA GLY A 325 2.88 6.91 20.05
C GLY A 325 3.10 7.23 18.56
N TYR A 326 2.99 6.26 17.65
CA TYR A 326 3.14 6.49 16.21
C TYR A 326 1.86 7.08 15.60
N HIS A 327 1.86 8.40 15.41
CA HIS A 327 0.78 9.17 14.79
C HIS A 327 1.35 10.15 13.75
N LEU A 328 0.49 10.83 13.00
CA LEU A 328 0.82 11.63 11.80
C LEU A 328 1.89 12.70 12.06
N PHE A 329 1.88 13.28 13.26
CA PHE A 329 2.82 14.34 13.66
C PHE A 329 3.90 13.85 14.63
N SER A 330 3.99 12.55 14.87
CA SER A 330 5.04 11.97 15.72
C SER A 330 6.41 12.11 15.06
N LEU A 331 7.46 12.31 15.87
CA LEU A 331 8.84 12.37 15.35
C LEU A 331 9.21 11.10 14.57
N GLY A 332 8.71 9.93 15.02
CA GLY A 332 8.90 8.66 14.32
C GLY A 332 8.41 8.72 12.88
N HIS A 333 7.16 9.15 12.67
CA HIS A 333 6.58 9.26 11.33
C HIS A 333 7.33 10.26 10.45
N LEU A 334 7.67 11.44 10.98
CA LEU A 334 8.42 12.47 10.24
C LEU A 334 9.80 11.96 9.77
N VAL A 335 10.50 11.24 10.65
CA VAL A 335 11.78 10.62 10.32
C VAL A 335 11.62 9.57 9.23
N ASP A 336 10.54 8.79 9.22
CA ASP A 336 10.29 7.80 8.17
C ASP A 336 10.01 8.43 6.81
N ILE A 337 9.29 9.54 6.78
CA ILE A 337 9.07 10.32 5.56
C ILE A 337 10.39 10.86 5.00
N ILE A 338 11.31 11.31 5.86
CA ILE A 338 12.65 11.73 5.45
C ILE A 338 13.47 10.56 4.92
N ASN A 339 13.46 9.41 5.60
CA ASN A 339 14.15 8.20 5.14
C ASN A 339 13.65 7.78 3.75
N LEU A 340 12.33 7.78 3.56
CA LEU A 340 11.72 7.46 2.28
C LEU A 340 12.12 8.48 1.19
N ALA A 341 12.16 9.78 1.52
CA ALA A 341 12.63 10.81 0.61
C ALA A 341 14.04 10.56 0.09
N LEU A 342 14.95 10.24 1.01
CA LEU A 342 16.35 10.02 0.70
C LEU A 342 16.57 8.68 0.02
N LEU A 343 15.75 7.67 0.32
CA LEU A 343 15.75 6.42 -0.43
C LEU A 343 15.31 6.66 -1.89
N LEU A 344 14.21 7.39 -2.10
CA LEU A 344 13.63 7.58 -3.43
C LEU A 344 14.45 8.56 -4.28
N VAL A 345 14.90 9.67 -3.70
CA VAL A 345 15.69 10.69 -4.38
C VAL A 345 16.86 11.13 -3.47
N PRO A 346 17.96 10.35 -3.42
CA PRO A 346 19.15 10.65 -2.60
C PRO A 346 19.73 12.06 -2.75
N ALA A 347 19.64 12.59 -3.97
CA ALA A 347 20.19 13.88 -4.35
C ALA A 347 19.26 15.06 -4.00
N LEU A 348 18.10 14.81 -3.38
CA LEU A 348 17.12 15.83 -3.02
C LEU A 348 17.71 16.99 -2.20
N PRO A 349 18.60 16.78 -1.21
CA PRO A 349 19.19 17.88 -0.44
C PRO A 349 19.93 18.90 -1.31
N ILE A 350 20.63 18.44 -2.36
CA ILE A 350 21.29 19.31 -3.33
C ILE A 350 20.25 20.21 -3.99
N VAL A 351 19.15 19.63 -4.47
CA VAL A 351 18.09 20.38 -5.16
C VAL A 351 17.41 21.37 -4.24
N ILE A 352 17.16 21.01 -2.97
CA ILE A 352 16.56 21.90 -1.98
C ILE A 352 17.45 23.15 -1.78
N VAL A 353 18.73 22.95 -1.48
CA VAL A 353 19.68 24.07 -1.26
C VAL A 353 19.81 24.93 -2.50
N LEU A 354 19.91 24.29 -3.66
CA LEU A 354 19.96 24.96 -4.95
C LEU A 354 18.66 25.76 -5.20
N ALA A 355 17.49 25.19 -4.93
CA ALA A 355 16.19 25.84 -5.12
C ALA A 355 16.02 27.03 -4.17
N PHE A 356 16.48 26.99 -2.93
CA PHE A 356 16.47 28.15 -2.02
C PHE A 356 17.33 29.31 -2.54
N ALA A 357 18.44 29.02 -3.23
CA ALA A 357 19.28 30.04 -3.85
C ALA A 357 18.61 30.74 -5.05
N ILE A 358 17.50 30.21 -5.55
CA ILE A 358 16.68 30.81 -6.61
C ILE A 358 15.35 31.25 -5.97
N ALA A 359 14.92 32.49 -6.15
CA ALA A 359 13.65 32.93 -5.57
C ALA A 359 12.49 31.98 -6.00
N PHE A 360 11.96 31.20 -5.04
CA PHE A 360 10.98 30.11 -5.27
C PHE A 360 9.80 30.56 -6.13
N LYS A 361 9.32 31.80 -5.91
CA LYS A 361 8.25 32.44 -6.70
C LYS A 361 8.51 32.48 -8.21
N ARG A 362 9.77 32.53 -8.65
CA ARG A 362 10.14 32.57 -10.07
C ARG A 362 9.94 31.21 -10.74
N ILE A 363 10.19 30.11 -10.03
CA ILE A 363 10.05 28.74 -10.54
C ILE A 363 8.57 28.46 -10.85
N PHE A 364 7.68 28.71 -9.89
CA PHE A 364 6.24 28.46 -10.04
C PHE A 364 5.48 29.52 -10.85
N ARG A 365 6.18 30.45 -11.54
CA ARG A 365 5.54 31.24 -12.61
C ARG A 365 5.32 30.42 -13.88
N ARG A 366 6.14 29.40 -14.08
CA ARG A 366 6.13 28.53 -15.25
C ARG A 366 5.10 27.41 -15.11
N TYR A 367 4.45 27.07 -16.22
CA TYR A 367 3.29 26.19 -16.26
C TYR A 367 3.67 24.74 -15.90
N GLU A 368 4.77 24.27 -16.45
CA GLU A 368 5.37 22.96 -16.23
C GLU A 368 5.80 22.71 -14.77
N TYR A 369 6.36 23.71 -14.10
CA TYR A 369 6.76 23.58 -12.69
C TYR A 369 5.55 23.57 -11.75
N ARG A 370 4.46 24.26 -12.10
CA ARG A 370 3.19 24.14 -11.36
C ARG A 370 2.59 22.75 -11.48
N TYR A 371 2.62 22.17 -12.68
CA TYR A 371 2.19 20.78 -12.89
C TYR A 371 3.00 19.82 -12.02
N LEU A 372 4.34 19.88 -12.11
CA LEU A 372 5.21 19.03 -11.30
C LEU A 372 5.02 19.26 -9.79
N ALA A 373 4.78 20.50 -9.36
CA ALA A 373 4.50 20.83 -7.95
C ALA A 373 3.22 20.17 -7.46
N ILE A 374 2.12 20.31 -8.21
CA ILE A 374 0.83 19.71 -7.86
C ILE A 374 0.98 18.20 -7.77
N LEU A 375 1.73 17.61 -8.70
CA LEU A 375 1.99 16.18 -8.75
C LEU A 375 2.79 15.69 -7.54
N VAL A 376 3.91 16.35 -7.23
CA VAL A 376 4.72 16.06 -6.03
C VAL A 376 3.87 16.22 -4.77
N LEU A 377 3.20 17.36 -4.59
CA LEU A 377 2.37 17.62 -3.41
C LEU A 377 1.26 16.59 -3.23
N SER A 378 0.58 16.18 -4.30
CA SER A 378 -0.50 15.19 -4.22
C SER A 378 0.01 13.81 -3.82
N CYS A 379 1.12 13.36 -4.41
CA CYS A 379 1.71 12.06 -4.07
C CYS A 379 2.28 12.03 -2.65
N TRP A 380 2.94 13.12 -2.26
CA TRP A 380 3.58 13.23 -0.95
C TRP A 380 2.56 13.44 0.18
N ALA A 381 1.45 14.15 -0.10
CA ALA A 381 0.33 14.23 0.84
C ALA A 381 -0.30 12.85 1.08
N ALA A 382 -0.50 12.05 0.02
CA ALA A 382 -0.98 10.68 0.17
C ALA A 382 0.00 9.84 1.00
N MET A 383 1.29 9.88 0.66
CA MET A 383 2.35 9.17 1.40
C MET A 383 2.43 9.57 2.88
N PHE A 384 2.17 10.85 3.21
CA PHE A 384 2.14 11.35 4.57
C PHE A 384 0.94 10.80 5.35
N ILE A 385 -0.23 10.68 4.70
CA ILE A 385 -1.48 10.31 5.38
C ILE A 385 -1.64 8.79 5.50
N PHE A 386 -1.31 8.02 4.48
CA PHE A 386 -1.48 6.56 4.47
C PHE A 386 -0.42 5.87 5.33
N ASP A 387 -0.78 4.80 6.04
CA ASP A 387 0.18 4.09 6.89
C ASP A 387 1.23 3.35 6.01
N PRO A 388 2.54 3.66 6.11
CA PRO A 388 3.62 2.96 5.40
C PRO A 388 3.84 1.51 5.83
N LYS A 389 3.04 0.98 6.75
CA LYS A 389 3.24 -0.34 7.35
C LYS A 389 2.21 -1.38 6.88
N LEU A 390 1.62 -1.16 5.70
CA LEU A 390 0.60 -2.02 5.12
C LEU A 390 1.21 -3.26 4.41
N GLY A 391 1.97 -4.09 5.14
CA GLY A 391 2.50 -5.37 4.65
C GLY A 391 3.71 -5.87 5.42
N MET A 392 4.73 -5.02 5.57
CA MET A 392 5.97 -5.30 6.29
C MET A 392 6.53 -4.07 7.05
N PRO A 393 7.57 -4.20 7.91
CA PRO A 393 8.24 -3.06 8.49
C PRO A 393 8.91 -2.21 7.39
N ARG A 394 8.47 -0.96 7.28
CA ARG A 394 9.05 0.03 6.34
C ARG A 394 8.84 -0.36 4.87
N ASP A 395 7.59 -0.67 4.56
CA ASP A 395 7.04 -0.94 3.23
C ASP A 395 7.15 0.29 2.30
N TRP A 396 8.33 0.46 1.70
CA TRP A 396 8.70 1.64 0.91
C TRP A 396 8.21 1.54 -0.54
N ASP A 397 7.99 0.33 -1.04
CA ASP A 397 7.57 -0.01 -2.40
C ASP A 397 6.15 0.52 -2.70
N LEU A 398 5.23 0.44 -1.74
CA LEU A 398 3.90 1.05 -1.76
C LEU A 398 3.96 2.53 -2.15
N PHE A 399 4.98 3.23 -1.68
CA PHE A 399 5.17 4.66 -1.89
C PHE A 399 6.26 5.02 -2.90
N SER A 400 6.85 4.02 -3.56
CA SER A 400 7.93 4.25 -4.51
C SER A 400 7.52 5.11 -5.71
N PHE A 401 6.22 5.11 -6.06
CA PHE A 401 5.65 5.97 -7.10
C PHE A 401 5.82 7.47 -6.81
N ALA A 402 5.85 7.88 -5.54
CA ALA A 402 6.01 9.28 -5.14
C ALA A 402 7.42 9.82 -5.45
N GLY A 403 8.38 8.92 -5.67
CA GLY A 403 9.74 9.25 -6.08
C GLY A 403 9.82 9.73 -7.54
N ILE A 404 8.95 9.24 -8.43
CA ILE A 404 8.97 9.59 -9.86
C ILE A 404 8.74 11.08 -10.09
N PRO A 405 7.64 11.71 -9.64
CA PRO A 405 7.41 13.12 -9.88
C PRO A 405 8.46 14.01 -9.19
N LEU A 406 8.99 13.57 -8.04
CA LEU A 406 10.06 14.29 -7.34
C LEU A 406 11.38 14.23 -8.10
N ALA A 407 11.76 13.06 -8.61
CA ALA A 407 12.95 12.88 -9.44
C ALA A 407 12.83 13.69 -10.74
N LEU A 408 11.67 13.65 -11.39
CA LEU A 408 11.37 14.48 -12.57
C LEU A 408 11.54 15.96 -12.25
N PHE A 409 10.96 16.45 -11.15
CA PHE A 409 11.15 17.83 -10.71
C PHE A 409 12.63 18.16 -10.51
N CYS A 410 13.36 17.31 -9.79
CA CYS A 410 14.77 17.50 -9.47
C CYS A 410 15.67 17.59 -10.71
N PHE A 411 15.62 16.57 -11.58
CA PHE A 411 16.49 16.50 -12.75
C PHE A 411 16.05 17.47 -13.86
N TYR A 412 14.76 17.70 -14.03
CA TYR A 412 14.28 18.74 -14.95
C TYR A 412 14.73 20.14 -14.47
N PHE A 413 14.62 20.43 -13.18
CA PHE A 413 15.04 21.71 -12.61
C PHE A 413 16.54 22.00 -12.80
N VAL A 414 17.39 20.99 -12.60
CA VAL A 414 18.85 21.18 -12.73
C VAL A 414 19.28 21.29 -14.19
N LEU A 415 18.58 20.61 -15.11
CA LEU A 415 18.89 20.62 -16.54
C LEU A 415 18.18 21.72 -17.34
N ASP A 416 17.19 22.43 -16.77
CA ASP A 416 16.46 23.48 -17.48
C ASP A 416 17.30 24.77 -17.60
N PRO A 417 17.79 25.11 -18.82
CA PRO A 417 18.71 26.23 -19.01
C PRO A 417 18.05 27.58 -18.74
N LYS A 418 16.71 27.66 -18.81
CA LYS A 418 15.95 28.90 -18.55
C LYS A 418 15.85 29.23 -17.06
N VAL A 419 16.04 28.23 -16.19
CA VAL A 419 16.09 28.40 -14.73
C VAL A 419 17.53 28.40 -14.24
N ARG A 420 18.40 27.58 -14.85
CA ARG A 420 19.79 27.39 -14.47
C ARG A 420 20.76 27.54 -15.64
N PRO A 421 21.23 28.76 -15.90
CA PRO A 421 22.19 29.01 -16.98
C PRO A 421 23.64 28.61 -16.65
N ALA A 422 23.91 27.90 -15.54
CA ALA A 422 25.27 27.62 -15.04
C ALA A 422 25.53 26.14 -14.80
N ARG A 423 26.56 25.58 -15.46
CA ARG A 423 27.29 24.33 -15.08
C ARG A 423 26.42 23.16 -14.62
N TYR A 424 25.37 22.84 -15.39
CA TYR A 424 24.46 21.74 -15.07
C TYR A 424 25.14 20.37 -15.12
N ILE A 425 26.20 20.17 -15.93
CA ILE A 425 26.82 18.84 -16.10
C ILE A 425 27.50 18.37 -14.81
N PRO A 426 28.47 19.08 -14.19
CA PRO A 426 29.12 18.57 -12.99
C PRO A 426 28.15 18.43 -11.82
N ILE A 427 27.17 19.33 -11.68
CA ILE A 427 26.12 19.24 -10.66
C ILE A 427 25.26 18.00 -10.87
N THR A 428 24.77 17.76 -12.09
CA THR A 428 23.94 16.59 -12.40
C THR A 428 24.73 15.29 -12.23
N LEU A 429 26.00 15.26 -12.64
CA LEU A 429 26.88 14.12 -12.40
C LEU A 429 27.12 13.86 -10.91
N MET A 430 27.34 14.91 -10.10
CA MET A 430 27.43 14.75 -8.64
C MET A 430 26.14 14.17 -8.05
N MET A 431 24.97 14.62 -8.52
CA MET A 431 23.68 14.06 -8.10
C MET A 431 23.54 12.58 -8.48
N ILE A 432 23.87 12.20 -9.72
CA ILE A 432 23.83 10.82 -10.20
C ILE A 432 24.79 9.94 -9.41
N VAL A 433 26.02 10.40 -9.19
CA VAL A 433 27.06 9.68 -8.44
C VAL A 433 26.61 9.47 -7.00
N LEU A 434 26.13 10.53 -6.33
CA LEU A 434 25.64 10.45 -4.96
C LEU A 434 24.48 9.45 -4.86
N ALA A 435 23.52 9.53 -5.79
CA ALA A 435 22.36 8.64 -5.78
C ALA A 435 22.74 7.19 -6.07
N SER A 436 23.61 6.95 -7.05
CA SER A 436 24.11 5.62 -7.37
C SER A 436 24.92 5.02 -6.21
N ALA A 437 25.82 5.80 -5.59
CA ALA A 437 26.63 5.33 -4.47
C ALA A 437 25.78 4.96 -3.25
N MET A 438 24.71 5.70 -2.98
CA MET A 438 23.80 5.43 -1.89
C MET A 438 22.98 4.17 -2.12
N LEU A 439 22.44 4.01 -3.34
CA LEU A 439 21.43 2.98 -3.63
C LEU A 439 22.02 1.64 -4.08
N PHE A 440 23.21 1.66 -4.69
CA PHE A 440 23.84 0.43 -5.17
C PHE A 440 24.03 -0.64 -4.08
N PRO A 441 24.45 -0.30 -2.83
CA PRO A 441 24.61 -1.28 -1.77
C PRO A 441 23.32 -2.01 -1.38
N ARG A 442 22.15 -1.37 -1.53
CA ARG A 442 20.87 -2.05 -1.32
C ARG A 442 20.58 -3.07 -2.42
N ALA A 443 20.85 -2.73 -3.68
CA ALA A 443 20.70 -3.67 -4.80
C ALA A 443 21.65 -4.87 -4.68
N VAL A 444 22.84 -4.69 -4.09
CA VAL A 444 23.78 -5.78 -3.85
C VAL A 444 23.37 -6.63 -2.66
N SER A 445 23.04 -6.02 -1.51
CA SER A 445 22.74 -6.75 -0.27
C SER A 445 21.50 -7.64 -0.38
N GLN A 446 20.48 -7.24 -1.13
CA GLN A 446 19.28 -8.06 -1.37
C GLN A 446 19.56 -9.38 -2.14
N THR A 447 20.76 -9.51 -2.74
CA THR A 447 21.19 -10.75 -3.40
C THR A 447 21.70 -11.80 -2.41
N ASN A 448 22.06 -11.38 -1.20
CA ASN A 448 22.53 -12.25 -0.13
C ASN A 448 21.37 -12.48 0.86
N PRO A 449 20.81 -13.71 0.93
CA PRO A 449 19.69 -13.98 1.82
C PRO A 449 19.98 -13.75 3.31
N ASP A 450 21.20 -14.03 3.77
CA ASP A 450 21.59 -13.85 5.17
C ASP A 450 21.58 -12.36 5.54
N GLN A 451 22.13 -11.51 4.67
CA GLN A 451 22.07 -10.05 4.85
C GLN A 451 20.62 -9.56 4.82
N SER A 452 19.80 -10.05 3.89
CA SER A 452 18.37 -9.70 3.82
C SER A 452 17.62 -10.06 5.10
N VAL A 453 17.93 -11.17 5.77
CA VAL A 453 17.36 -11.53 7.08
C VAL A 453 17.82 -10.55 8.16
N VAL A 454 19.10 -10.19 8.21
CA VAL A 454 19.60 -9.21 9.20
C VAL A 454 18.92 -7.84 9.03
N TRP A 455 18.70 -7.39 7.79
CA TRP A 455 17.92 -6.17 7.51
C TRP A 455 16.51 -6.28 8.07
N PHE A 456 15.88 -7.40 7.76
CA PHE A 456 14.53 -7.68 8.14
C PHE A 456 14.34 -7.63 9.65
N ASP A 457 15.26 -8.23 10.40
CA ASP A 457 15.25 -8.21 11.86
C ASP A 457 15.47 -6.81 12.42
N ASN A 458 16.41 -6.04 11.86
CA ASN A 458 16.66 -4.67 12.29
C ASN A 458 15.45 -3.76 12.08
N TYR A 459 14.78 -3.86 10.93
CA TYR A 459 13.56 -3.08 10.66
C TYR A 459 12.38 -3.59 11.49
N GLY A 460 12.30 -4.90 11.70
CA GLY A 460 11.30 -5.52 12.55
C GLY A 460 11.37 -5.07 14.01
N ALA A 461 12.57 -4.83 14.52
CA ALA A 461 12.78 -4.33 15.87
C ALA A 461 12.26 -2.90 16.10
N LEU A 462 12.10 -2.10 15.04
CA LEU A 462 11.62 -0.70 15.13
C LEU A 462 10.13 -0.59 15.44
N ASP A 463 9.34 -1.62 15.10
CA ASP A 463 7.88 -1.63 15.18
C ASP A 463 7.35 -3.04 15.53
N LYS A 464 7.73 -3.55 16.71
CA LYS A 464 7.53 -4.95 17.12
C LYS A 464 6.09 -5.41 16.99
N THR A 465 5.16 -4.62 17.48
CA THR A 465 3.70 -4.89 17.50
C THR A 465 3.08 -4.99 16.11
N LYS A 466 3.62 -4.29 15.11
CA LYS A 466 3.11 -4.24 13.73
C LYS A 466 3.86 -5.17 12.77
N ASN A 467 5.03 -5.71 13.15
CA ASN A 467 5.82 -6.63 12.31
C ASN A 467 5.28 -8.09 12.25
N MET A 468 4.01 -8.32 12.60
CA MET A 468 3.44 -9.67 12.68
C MET A 468 3.52 -10.41 11.34
N TYR A 469 3.12 -9.73 10.27
CA TYR A 469 3.20 -10.27 8.91
C TYR A 469 4.64 -10.59 8.56
N GLY A 470 5.58 -9.72 8.91
CA GLY A 470 6.98 -9.97 8.67
C GLY A 470 7.51 -11.22 9.39
N ARG A 471 7.24 -11.40 10.68
CA ARG A 471 7.65 -12.62 11.39
C ARG A 471 7.07 -13.89 10.76
N THR A 472 5.85 -13.81 10.23
CA THR A 472 5.22 -14.91 9.48
C THR A 472 5.92 -15.16 8.13
N LEU A 473 6.30 -14.10 7.41
CA LEU A 473 7.08 -14.19 6.17
C LEU A 473 8.46 -14.83 6.41
N LEU A 474 9.13 -14.49 7.51
CA LEU A 474 10.42 -15.06 7.88
C LEU A 474 10.31 -16.56 8.17
N LYS A 475 9.28 -16.97 8.93
CA LYS A 475 8.99 -18.40 9.12
C LYS A 475 8.74 -19.10 7.79
N LYS A 476 7.88 -18.54 6.93
CA LYS A 476 7.57 -19.09 5.59
C LYS A 476 8.82 -19.20 4.72
N TYR A 477 9.75 -18.25 4.84
CA TYR A 477 11.04 -18.31 4.17
C TYR A 477 11.87 -19.52 4.63
N TYR A 478 12.02 -19.74 5.94
CA TYR A 478 12.75 -20.90 6.46
C TYR A 478 12.05 -22.23 6.15
N ASP A 479 10.72 -22.28 6.24
CA ASP A 479 9.92 -23.45 5.83
C ASP A 479 10.23 -23.83 4.37
N ARG A 480 10.38 -22.83 3.48
CA ARG A 480 10.71 -23.04 2.06
C ARG A 480 12.16 -23.47 1.82
N LEU A 481 13.07 -23.08 2.70
CA LEU A 481 14.44 -23.58 2.67
C LEU A 481 14.56 -25.02 3.20
N GLY A 482 13.53 -25.52 3.90
CA GLY A 482 13.60 -26.78 4.63
C GLY A 482 14.37 -26.66 5.95
N ASP A 483 14.67 -25.44 6.41
CA ASP A 483 15.33 -25.19 7.69
C ASP A 483 14.29 -25.19 8.82
N VAL A 484 13.97 -26.40 9.30
CA VAL A 484 12.96 -26.60 10.35
C VAL A 484 13.37 -25.92 11.64
N ALA A 485 14.65 -25.92 12.00
CA ALA A 485 15.13 -25.32 13.25
C ALA A 485 14.95 -23.80 13.26
N ALA A 486 15.32 -23.12 12.17
CA ALA A 486 15.13 -21.68 12.03
C ALA A 486 13.65 -21.31 11.90
N ALA A 487 12.84 -22.12 11.20
CA ALA A 487 11.39 -21.93 11.12
C ALA A 487 10.72 -22.06 12.50
N ASP A 488 11.10 -23.05 13.30
CA ASP A 488 10.61 -23.24 14.66
C ASP A 488 11.05 -22.11 15.58
N GLN A 489 12.29 -21.64 15.46
CA GLN A 489 12.76 -20.47 16.20
C GLN A 489 11.95 -19.22 15.83
N ALA A 490 11.74 -18.96 14.54
CA ALA A 490 10.92 -17.85 14.07
C ALA A 490 9.47 -17.98 14.58
N GLY A 491 8.92 -19.20 14.64
CA GLY A 491 7.62 -19.50 15.21
C GLY A 491 7.54 -19.23 16.72
N ARG A 492 8.55 -19.65 17.50
CA ARG A 492 8.64 -19.35 18.94
C ARG A 492 8.78 -17.86 19.20
N GLN A 493 9.59 -17.18 18.40
CA GLN A 493 9.76 -15.73 18.49
C GLN A 493 8.46 -15.01 18.13
N TYR A 494 7.73 -15.45 17.11
CA TYR A 494 6.40 -14.93 16.79
C TYR A 494 5.45 -15.01 18.00
N VAL A 495 5.43 -16.15 18.70
CA VAL A 495 4.59 -16.31 19.91
C VAL A 495 5.02 -15.35 21.02
N THR A 496 6.33 -15.10 21.15
CA THR A 496 6.91 -14.19 22.14
C THR A 496 6.65 -12.72 21.82
N ASP A 497 6.81 -12.34 20.56
CA ASP A 497 6.62 -10.97 20.06
C ASP A 497 5.13 -10.60 19.93
N TYR A 498 4.24 -11.59 19.76
CA TYR A 498 2.78 -11.39 19.61
C TYR A 498 1.92 -12.15 20.64
N PRO A 499 2.08 -11.87 21.95
CA PRO A 499 1.34 -12.57 23.01
C PRO A 499 -0.17 -12.34 22.93
N GLN A 500 -0.66 -11.30 22.25
CA GLN A 500 -2.08 -11.06 22.01
C GLN A 500 -2.80 -12.25 21.36
N PHE A 501 -2.14 -13.02 20.48
CA PHE A 501 -2.76 -14.20 19.86
C PHE A 501 -2.91 -15.35 20.85
N VAL A 502 -1.92 -15.53 21.72
CA VAL A 502 -1.97 -16.52 22.80
C VAL A 502 -3.08 -16.16 23.77
N LEU A 503 -3.16 -14.90 24.18
CA LEU A 503 -4.23 -14.39 25.04
C LEU A 503 -5.61 -14.56 24.40
N ASN A 504 -5.76 -14.27 23.11
CA ASN A 504 -7.01 -14.52 22.40
C ASN A 504 -7.37 -16.01 22.34
N ARG A 505 -6.41 -16.92 22.09
CA ARG A 505 -6.66 -18.37 22.11
C ARG A 505 -7.05 -18.86 23.51
N GLN A 506 -6.39 -18.36 24.55
CA GLN A 506 -6.77 -18.65 25.93
C GLN A 506 -8.19 -18.16 26.24
N GLY A 507 -8.56 -16.96 25.79
CA GLY A 507 -9.92 -16.44 25.89
C GLY A 507 -10.94 -17.34 25.17
N ILE A 508 -10.61 -17.85 23.98
CA ILE A 508 -11.48 -18.78 23.24
C ILE A 508 -11.70 -20.06 24.06
N ALA A 509 -10.62 -20.67 24.56
CA ALA A 509 -10.71 -21.88 25.39
C ALA A 509 -11.54 -21.65 26.67
N LEU A 510 -11.39 -20.51 27.33
CA LEU A 510 -12.21 -20.15 28.51
C LEU A 510 -13.68 -19.94 28.15
N LYS A 511 -13.97 -19.27 27.04
CA LYS A 511 -15.33 -19.08 26.53
C LYS A 511 -15.99 -20.42 26.21
N ASP A 512 -15.26 -21.34 25.57
CA ASP A 512 -15.76 -22.67 25.23
C ASP A 512 -16.02 -23.53 26.49
N GLN A 513 -15.34 -23.23 27.61
CA GLN A 513 -15.63 -23.78 28.94
C GLN A 513 -16.78 -23.06 29.68
N GLY A 514 -17.44 -22.08 29.05
CA GLY A 514 -18.50 -21.27 29.67
C GLY A 514 -18.02 -20.14 30.59
N LYS A 515 -16.69 -19.97 30.76
CA LYS A 515 -16.08 -18.97 31.65
C LYS A 515 -15.95 -17.60 30.98
N CYS A 516 -17.09 -17.01 30.60
CA CYS A 516 -17.12 -15.77 29.81
C CYS A 516 -16.45 -14.57 30.50
N ALA A 517 -16.55 -14.44 31.82
CA ALA A 517 -15.91 -13.34 32.56
C ALA A 517 -14.36 -13.42 32.48
N GLU A 518 -13.79 -14.61 32.72
CA GLU A 518 -12.34 -14.85 32.61
C GLU A 518 -11.86 -14.68 31.16
N ALA A 519 -12.67 -15.11 30.19
CA ALA A 519 -12.38 -14.94 28.77
C ALA A 519 -12.26 -13.46 28.39
N ILE A 520 -13.19 -12.61 28.88
CA ILE A 520 -13.17 -11.16 28.64
C ILE A 520 -11.86 -10.54 29.12
N GLU A 521 -11.34 -10.94 30.28
CA GLU A 521 -10.07 -10.42 30.80
C GLU A 521 -8.88 -10.80 29.89
N LYS A 522 -8.85 -12.02 29.36
CA LYS A 522 -7.83 -12.42 28.38
C LYS A 522 -7.94 -11.65 27.07
N TYR A 523 -9.16 -11.44 26.57
CA TYR A 523 -9.37 -10.64 25.36
C TYR A 523 -9.00 -9.17 25.57
N ARG A 524 -9.29 -8.58 26.73
CA ARG A 524 -8.89 -7.20 27.07
C ARG A 524 -7.38 -7.06 27.11
N ALA A 525 -6.67 -7.98 27.76
CA ALA A 525 -5.21 -8.01 27.75
C ALA A 525 -4.65 -8.14 26.31
N ALA A 526 -5.29 -8.93 25.44
CA ALA A 526 -4.91 -9.01 24.03
C ALA A 526 -5.10 -7.67 23.29
N LEU A 527 -6.16 -6.93 23.61
CA LEU A 527 -6.46 -5.62 23.03
C LEU A 527 -5.56 -4.50 23.56
N GLU A 528 -5.07 -4.58 24.79
CA GLU A 528 -4.05 -3.66 25.31
C GLU A 528 -2.74 -3.75 24.50
N LEU A 529 -2.39 -4.96 24.06
CA LEU A 529 -1.20 -5.21 23.24
C LEU A 529 -1.42 -4.90 21.77
N HIS A 530 -2.62 -5.15 21.24
CA HIS A 530 -2.97 -4.90 19.85
C HIS A 530 -4.41 -4.37 19.72
N PRO A 531 -4.62 -3.05 19.84
CA PRO A 531 -5.96 -2.44 19.82
C PRO A 531 -6.74 -2.61 18.51
N THR A 532 -6.07 -2.99 17.42
CA THR A 532 -6.69 -3.26 16.11
C THR A 532 -6.93 -4.76 15.88
N PHE A 533 -6.75 -5.61 16.90
CA PHE A 533 -7.01 -7.04 16.78
C PHE A 533 -8.53 -7.30 16.79
N VAL A 534 -9.09 -7.55 15.59
CA VAL A 534 -10.55 -7.68 15.40
C VAL A 534 -11.18 -8.84 16.17
N ALA A 535 -10.51 -10.00 16.25
CA ALA A 535 -11.09 -11.21 16.82
C ALA A 535 -11.48 -11.07 18.31
N PRO A 536 -10.64 -10.50 19.20
CA PRO A 536 -11.03 -10.19 20.58
C PRO A 536 -12.30 -9.35 20.71
N TYR A 537 -12.54 -8.34 19.86
CA TYR A 537 -13.78 -7.54 19.93
C TYR A 537 -15.02 -8.39 19.66
N ALA A 538 -14.98 -9.24 18.63
CA ALA A 538 -16.08 -10.15 18.32
C ALA A 538 -16.32 -11.14 19.48
N ASN A 539 -15.25 -11.68 20.05
CA ASN A 539 -15.34 -12.66 21.13
C ASN A 539 -15.80 -12.05 22.46
N ILE A 540 -15.35 -10.85 22.81
CA ILE A 540 -15.88 -10.09 23.98
C ILE A 540 -17.36 -9.83 23.77
N GLY A 541 -17.76 -9.39 22.58
CA GLY A 541 -19.16 -9.16 22.22
C GLY A 541 -20.03 -10.41 22.40
N MET A 542 -19.54 -11.56 21.94
CA MET A 542 -20.18 -12.85 22.17
C MET A 542 -20.28 -13.20 23.66
N CYS A 543 -19.21 -12.99 24.44
CA CYS A 543 -19.22 -13.24 25.90
C CYS A 543 -20.24 -12.35 26.61
N TYR A 544 -20.31 -11.06 26.28
CA TYR A 544 -21.32 -10.16 26.84
C TYR A 544 -22.74 -10.57 26.47
N LEU A 545 -22.96 -11.05 25.24
CA LEU A 545 -24.26 -11.59 24.84
C LEU A 545 -24.64 -12.83 25.66
N ILE A 546 -23.71 -13.76 25.88
CA ILE A 546 -23.93 -14.94 26.74
C ILE A 546 -24.23 -14.53 28.19
N LEU A 547 -23.60 -13.47 28.69
CA LEU A 547 -23.83 -12.92 30.03
C LEU A 547 -25.06 -12.00 30.13
N GLY A 548 -25.83 -11.80 29.04
CA GLY A 548 -27.01 -10.93 29.01
C GLY A 548 -26.70 -9.42 29.04
N GLN A 549 -25.44 -9.02 28.89
CA GLN A 549 -25.00 -7.62 28.90
C GLN A 549 -25.11 -7.00 27.49
N LEU A 550 -26.34 -6.84 27.00
CA LEU A 550 -26.63 -6.55 25.60
C LEU A 550 -26.03 -5.22 25.09
N ASP A 551 -26.02 -4.16 25.91
CA ASP A 551 -25.43 -2.88 25.52
C ASP A 551 -23.91 -2.96 25.33
N SER A 552 -23.23 -3.72 26.21
CA SER A 552 -21.79 -3.94 26.10
C SER A 552 -21.46 -4.84 24.91
N ALA A 553 -22.29 -5.84 24.63
CA ALA A 553 -22.19 -6.69 23.44
C ALA A 553 -22.29 -5.87 22.16
N GLU A 554 -23.29 -4.99 22.06
CA GLU A 554 -23.49 -4.11 20.90
C GLU A 554 -22.26 -3.25 20.63
N VAL A 555 -21.70 -2.60 21.65
CA VAL A 555 -20.52 -1.73 21.48
C VAL A 555 -19.35 -2.50 20.88
N MET A 556 -19.04 -3.69 21.39
CA MET A 556 -17.89 -4.49 20.94
C MET A 556 -18.12 -5.08 19.54
N LEU A 557 -19.33 -5.58 19.27
CA LEU A 557 -19.68 -6.15 17.97
C LEU A 557 -19.75 -5.08 16.88
N ARG A 558 -20.22 -3.87 17.17
CA ARG A 558 -20.18 -2.75 16.22
C ARG A 558 -18.77 -2.33 15.87
N ILE A 559 -17.84 -2.38 16.83
CA ILE A 559 -16.41 -2.19 16.54
C ILE A 559 -15.95 -3.29 15.58
N ALA A 560 -16.19 -4.57 15.91
CA ALA A 560 -15.77 -5.70 15.08
C ALA A 560 -16.34 -5.67 13.64
N VAL A 561 -17.64 -5.38 13.47
CA VAL A 561 -18.27 -5.20 12.15
C VAL A 561 -17.63 -4.04 11.40
N GLY A 562 -17.37 -2.94 12.10
CA GLY A 562 -16.71 -1.79 11.52
C GLY A 562 -15.31 -2.13 10.98
N MET A 563 -14.51 -2.88 11.75
CA MET A 563 -13.15 -3.28 11.37
C MET A 563 -13.14 -4.34 10.25
N ASN A 564 -14.07 -5.30 10.28
CA ASN A 564 -14.21 -6.32 9.24
C ASN A 564 -15.70 -6.49 8.84
N PRO A 565 -16.15 -5.74 7.82
CA PRO A 565 -17.55 -5.76 7.40
C PRO A 565 -17.95 -7.01 6.62
N TYR A 566 -17.01 -7.91 6.33
CA TYR A 566 -17.25 -9.15 5.58
C TYR A 566 -17.33 -10.38 6.49
N ASN A 567 -17.25 -10.21 7.82
CA ASN A 567 -17.33 -11.32 8.76
C ASN A 567 -18.78 -11.66 9.10
N HIS A 568 -19.33 -12.68 8.43
CA HIS A 568 -20.72 -13.14 8.64
C HIS A 568 -21.01 -13.54 10.10
N LEU A 569 -20.04 -14.12 10.83
CA LEU A 569 -20.21 -14.52 12.23
C LEU A 569 -20.47 -13.32 13.14
N VAL A 570 -19.78 -12.20 12.90
CA VAL A 570 -19.95 -10.98 13.68
C VAL A 570 -21.31 -10.34 13.38
N HIS A 571 -21.72 -10.29 12.11
CA HIS A 571 -23.05 -9.83 11.71
C HIS A 571 -24.15 -10.65 12.38
N ASN A 572 -24.04 -11.98 12.35
CA ASN A 572 -25.00 -12.88 13.01
C ASN A 572 -25.06 -12.65 14.53
N THR A 573 -23.91 -12.50 15.19
CA THR A 573 -23.85 -12.25 16.64
C THR A 573 -24.43 -10.89 17.02
N LEU A 574 -24.17 -9.85 16.22
CA LEU A 574 -24.75 -8.51 16.42
C LEU A 574 -26.26 -8.54 16.17
N ALA A 575 -26.71 -9.28 15.16
CA ALA A 575 -28.13 -9.45 14.90
C ALA A 575 -28.85 -10.15 16.07
N ARG A 576 -28.24 -11.21 16.63
CA ARG A 576 -28.76 -11.87 17.84
C ARG A 576 -28.81 -10.89 19.02
N THR A 577 -27.80 -10.04 19.18
CA THR A 577 -27.81 -8.98 20.20
C THR A 577 -28.99 -8.03 20.00
N TYR A 578 -29.26 -7.55 18.78
CA TYR A 578 -30.40 -6.68 18.50
C TYR A 578 -31.74 -7.41 18.63
N PHE A 579 -31.82 -8.70 18.29
CA PHE A 579 -32.99 -9.54 18.50
C PHE A 579 -33.37 -9.60 19.98
N GLU A 580 -32.41 -9.89 20.87
CA GLU A 580 -32.61 -9.91 22.32
C GLU A 580 -32.98 -8.52 22.89
N LYS A 581 -32.48 -7.44 22.27
CA LYS A 581 -32.89 -6.06 22.60
C LYS A 581 -34.27 -5.67 22.06
N GLY A 582 -34.92 -6.53 21.27
CA GLY A 582 -36.20 -6.25 20.60
C GLY A 582 -36.10 -5.33 19.38
N ASN A 583 -34.90 -4.96 18.93
CA ASN A 583 -34.69 -4.19 17.70
C ASN A 583 -34.66 -5.11 16.48
N TYR A 584 -35.83 -5.64 16.12
CA TYR A 584 -35.97 -6.63 15.06
C TYR A 584 -35.59 -6.10 13.67
N ALA A 585 -35.77 -4.81 13.40
CA ALA A 585 -35.41 -4.21 12.11
C ALA A 585 -33.89 -4.21 11.88
N ALA A 586 -33.11 -3.85 12.90
CA ALA A 586 -31.65 -3.91 12.84
C ALA A 586 -31.15 -5.36 12.73
N ALA A 587 -31.78 -6.29 13.47
CA ALA A 587 -31.48 -7.71 13.39
C ALA A 587 -31.73 -8.28 11.97
N GLU A 588 -32.85 -7.91 11.33
CA GLU A 588 -33.21 -8.32 9.96
C GLU A 588 -32.09 -7.96 8.97
N GLY A 589 -31.69 -6.69 8.93
CA GLY A 589 -30.67 -6.21 7.98
C GLY A 589 -29.32 -6.91 8.15
N LEU A 590 -28.92 -7.19 9.39
CA LEU A 590 -27.65 -7.88 9.68
C LEU A 590 -27.70 -9.36 9.36
N LEU A 591 -28.81 -10.05 9.61
CA LEU A 591 -28.98 -11.46 9.25
C LEU A 591 -29.00 -11.66 7.72
N LEU A 592 -29.71 -10.80 6.99
CA LEU A 592 -29.68 -10.79 5.53
C LEU A 592 -28.26 -10.59 5.02
N ARG A 593 -27.53 -9.63 5.60
CA ARG A 593 -26.13 -9.40 5.22
C ARG A 593 -25.22 -10.58 5.54
N ALA A 594 -25.39 -11.23 6.70
CA ALA A 594 -24.64 -12.42 7.07
C ALA A 594 -24.91 -13.57 6.09
N HIS A 595 -26.16 -13.75 5.67
CA HIS A 595 -26.56 -14.76 4.69
C HIS A 595 -25.99 -14.46 3.29
N GLU A 596 -26.00 -13.21 2.83
CA GLU A 596 -25.36 -12.80 1.58
C GLU A 596 -23.85 -13.07 1.57
N LEU A 597 -23.18 -12.81 2.70
CA LEU A 597 -21.74 -12.99 2.83
C LEU A 597 -21.33 -14.46 2.88
N SER A 598 -22.18 -15.32 3.44
CA SER A 598 -21.94 -16.76 3.51
C SER A 598 -23.24 -17.57 3.35
N PRO A 599 -23.69 -17.80 2.10
CA PRO A 599 -24.93 -18.55 1.83
C PRO A 599 -24.86 -20.03 2.28
N SER A 600 -23.66 -20.57 2.47
CA SER A 600 -23.44 -21.94 2.93
C SER A 600 -23.69 -22.12 4.43
N GLU A 601 -23.73 -21.06 5.22
CA GLU A 601 -23.84 -21.15 6.68
C GLU A 601 -25.31 -21.17 7.13
N LEU A 602 -25.62 -21.98 8.13
CA LEU A 602 -26.99 -22.19 8.60
C LEU A 602 -27.45 -21.12 9.57
N GLU A 603 -26.55 -20.59 10.40
CA GLU A 603 -26.89 -19.73 11.54
C GLU A 603 -27.64 -18.47 11.12
N PRO A 604 -27.26 -17.74 10.04
CA PRO A 604 -28.04 -16.60 9.57
C PRO A 604 -29.46 -16.99 9.15
N LEU A 605 -29.64 -18.13 8.47
CA LEU A 605 -30.95 -18.63 8.05
C LEU A 605 -31.83 -18.99 9.26
N VAL A 606 -31.25 -19.69 10.24
CA VAL A 606 -31.93 -20.00 11.52
C VAL A 606 -32.37 -18.72 12.21
N GLY A 607 -31.50 -17.70 12.27
CA GLY A 607 -31.83 -16.39 12.83
C GLY A 607 -32.97 -15.68 12.11
N LEU A 608 -33.00 -15.72 10.76
CA LEU A 608 -34.09 -15.14 9.95
C LEU A 608 -35.43 -15.84 10.22
N VAL A 609 -35.43 -17.17 10.28
CA VAL A 609 -36.63 -17.95 10.61
C VAL A 609 -37.15 -17.55 11.99
N GLN A 610 -36.29 -17.52 13.01
CA GLN A 610 -36.67 -17.12 14.36
C GLN A 610 -37.21 -15.68 14.40
N LEU A 611 -36.55 -14.76 13.68
CA LEU A 611 -36.95 -13.37 13.57
C LEU A 611 -38.34 -13.21 12.95
N TYR A 612 -38.59 -13.85 11.81
CA TYR A 612 -39.86 -13.74 11.10
C TYR A 612 -41.00 -14.42 11.82
N LYS A 613 -40.72 -15.53 12.53
CA LYS A 613 -41.67 -16.16 13.44
C LYS A 613 -42.05 -15.21 14.57
N LYS A 614 -41.05 -14.61 15.24
CA LYS A 614 -41.25 -13.69 16.36
C LYS A 614 -42.01 -12.41 15.95
N THR A 615 -41.76 -11.89 14.76
CA THR A 615 -42.40 -10.68 14.21
C THR A 615 -43.70 -10.96 13.45
N ASN A 616 -44.14 -12.22 13.39
CA ASN A 616 -45.35 -12.66 12.68
C ASN A 616 -45.39 -12.30 11.19
N LYS A 617 -44.22 -12.22 10.53
CA LYS A 617 -44.10 -12.02 9.07
C LYS A 617 -44.12 -13.38 8.37
N LEU A 618 -45.30 -13.99 8.28
CA LEU A 618 -45.47 -15.40 7.88
C LEU A 618 -44.91 -15.73 6.49
N ASP A 619 -45.07 -14.85 5.49
CA ASP A 619 -44.57 -15.12 4.13
C ASP A 619 -43.04 -15.28 4.10
N ASN A 620 -42.33 -14.39 4.80
CA ASN A 620 -40.88 -14.45 4.92
C ASN A 620 -40.46 -15.66 5.78
N TRP A 621 -41.16 -15.91 6.89
CA TRP A 621 -40.92 -17.08 7.73
C TRP A 621 -40.95 -18.37 6.90
N PHE A 622 -41.99 -18.55 6.08
CA PHE A 622 -42.10 -19.68 5.18
C PHE A 622 -41.00 -19.76 4.13
N ASN A 623 -40.68 -18.64 3.48
CA ASN A 623 -39.65 -18.61 2.46
C ASN A 623 -38.31 -19.09 3.03
N TYR A 624 -37.86 -18.50 4.15
CA TYR A 624 -36.58 -18.85 4.75
C TYR A 624 -36.59 -20.20 5.46
N LEU A 625 -37.73 -20.64 6.02
CA LEU A 625 -37.85 -21.97 6.63
C LEU A 625 -37.78 -23.07 5.56
N ASN A 626 -38.42 -22.87 4.41
CA ASN A 626 -38.31 -23.81 3.28
C ASN A 626 -36.88 -23.87 2.75
N GLN A 627 -36.18 -22.73 2.64
CA GLN A 627 -34.77 -22.71 2.26
C GLN A 627 -33.90 -23.46 3.28
N LEU A 628 -34.13 -23.25 4.58
CA LEU A 628 -33.41 -23.94 5.65
C LEU A 628 -33.65 -25.46 5.64
N VAL A 629 -34.91 -25.88 5.47
CA VAL A 629 -35.32 -27.29 5.42
C VAL A 629 -34.83 -27.99 4.14
N ALA A 630 -34.70 -27.26 3.02
CA ALA A 630 -34.18 -27.81 1.78
C ALA A 630 -32.71 -28.25 1.87
N ARG A 631 -31.99 -27.81 2.90
CA ARG A 631 -30.60 -28.21 3.12
C ARG A 631 -30.49 -29.60 3.72
N ASP A 632 -29.44 -30.32 3.37
CA ASP A 632 -29.17 -31.66 3.90
C ASP A 632 -28.85 -31.62 5.41
N ASP A 633 -28.19 -30.55 5.86
CA ASP A 633 -27.80 -30.27 7.23
C ASP A 633 -28.87 -29.50 8.03
N ALA A 634 -30.13 -29.50 7.56
CA ALA A 634 -31.23 -28.81 8.23
C ALA A 634 -31.37 -29.24 9.71
N PRO A 635 -31.45 -28.29 10.67
CA PRO A 635 -31.58 -28.63 12.07
C PRO A 635 -32.94 -29.28 12.37
N LEU A 636 -32.95 -30.25 13.30
CA LEU A 636 -34.16 -30.95 13.75
C LEU A 636 -35.31 -29.98 14.08
N VAL A 637 -34.99 -28.87 14.75
CA VAL A 637 -35.97 -27.84 15.12
C VAL A 637 -36.69 -27.27 13.90
N ALA A 638 -35.97 -26.98 12.81
CA ALA A 638 -36.57 -26.43 11.60
C ALA A 638 -37.46 -27.46 10.87
N LEU A 639 -37.01 -28.72 10.81
CA LEU A 639 -37.80 -29.81 10.25
C LEU A 639 -39.11 -29.99 11.01
N ASN A 640 -39.05 -30.00 12.34
CA ASN A 640 -40.22 -30.10 13.20
C ASN A 640 -41.15 -28.90 13.02
N GLU A 641 -40.61 -27.69 13.02
CA GLU A 641 -41.43 -26.48 12.87
C GLU A 641 -42.26 -26.47 11.57
N LEU A 642 -41.66 -26.86 10.44
CA LEU A 642 -42.39 -26.93 9.17
C LEU A 642 -43.34 -28.14 9.12
N ALA A 643 -42.93 -29.27 9.68
CA ALA A 643 -43.76 -30.48 9.75
C ALA A 643 -45.01 -30.24 10.60
N ASP A 644 -44.86 -29.65 11.79
CA ASP A 644 -45.94 -29.29 12.71
C ASP A 644 -46.88 -28.26 12.07
N TYR A 645 -46.33 -27.28 11.36
CA TYR A 645 -47.14 -26.34 10.60
C TYR A 645 -48.05 -27.07 9.60
N HIS A 646 -47.49 -27.96 8.78
CA HIS A 646 -48.26 -28.73 7.81
C HIS A 646 -49.26 -29.67 8.47
N LEU A 647 -48.89 -30.31 9.58
CA LEU A 647 -49.75 -31.16 10.38
C LEU A 647 -50.99 -30.40 10.89
N ASN A 648 -50.77 -29.21 11.48
CA ASN A 648 -51.82 -28.34 12.00
C ASN A 648 -52.79 -27.87 10.91
N HIS A 649 -52.32 -27.76 9.67
CA HIS A 649 -53.14 -27.41 8.50
C HIS A 649 -53.68 -28.63 7.73
N ARG A 650 -53.58 -29.83 8.31
CA ARG A 650 -54.03 -31.11 7.72
C ARG A 650 -53.38 -31.43 6.37
N ARG A 651 -52.16 -30.94 6.12
CA ARG A 651 -51.37 -31.16 4.90
C ARG A 651 -50.41 -32.34 5.09
N TYR A 652 -50.95 -33.53 5.33
CA TYR A 652 -50.17 -34.72 5.73
C TYR A 652 -49.10 -35.14 4.71
N LEU A 653 -49.38 -34.97 3.41
CA LEU A 653 -48.43 -35.29 2.33
C LEU A 653 -47.15 -34.45 2.39
N LEU A 654 -47.23 -33.23 2.90
CA LEU A 654 -46.08 -32.33 3.07
C LEU A 654 -45.39 -32.54 4.43
N ALA A 655 -46.15 -32.90 5.48
CA ALA A 655 -45.61 -33.14 6.81
C ALA A 655 -44.82 -34.46 6.93
N ALA A 656 -45.32 -35.55 6.32
CA ALA A 656 -44.73 -36.89 6.41
C ALA A 656 -43.23 -36.98 6.01
N PRO A 657 -42.78 -36.43 4.86
CA PRO A 657 -41.35 -36.49 4.50
C PRO A 657 -40.45 -35.70 5.46
N LEU A 658 -40.96 -34.63 6.06
CA LEU A 658 -40.21 -33.81 7.02
C LEU A 658 -40.01 -34.56 8.34
N PHE A 659 -41.07 -35.19 8.87
CA PHE A 659 -40.95 -36.04 10.05
C PHE A 659 -40.05 -37.26 9.81
N ARG A 660 -40.10 -37.88 8.63
CA ARG A 660 -39.18 -38.98 8.28
C ARG A 660 -37.71 -38.55 8.31
N ARG A 661 -37.40 -37.30 7.93
CA ARG A 661 -36.06 -36.72 8.07
C ARG A 661 -35.73 -36.35 9.52
N ALA A 662 -36.72 -35.94 10.31
CA ALA A 662 -36.55 -35.57 11.71
C ALA A 662 -36.28 -36.77 12.64
N VAL A 663 -36.92 -37.92 12.40
CA VAL A 663 -36.77 -39.14 13.22
C VAL A 663 -35.31 -39.56 13.45
N PRO A 664 -34.47 -39.75 12.41
CA PRO A 664 -33.08 -40.16 12.60
C PRO A 664 -32.22 -39.08 13.27
N LEU A 665 -32.68 -37.82 13.31
CA LEU A 665 -32.00 -36.70 13.95
C LEU A 665 -32.33 -36.56 15.45
N GLY A 666 -33.08 -37.52 16.01
CA GLY A 666 -33.39 -37.57 17.44
C GLY A 666 -34.71 -36.87 17.81
N LEU A 667 -35.73 -37.00 16.97
CA LEU A 667 -37.10 -36.57 17.33
C LEU A 667 -37.52 -37.23 18.66
N ASP A 668 -38.09 -36.44 19.57
CA ASP A 668 -38.51 -36.90 20.90
C ASP A 668 -39.39 -38.16 20.80
N SER A 669 -39.05 -39.21 21.55
CA SER A 669 -39.70 -40.52 21.45
C SER A 669 -41.17 -40.50 21.88
N ALA A 670 -41.52 -39.67 22.86
CA ALA A 670 -42.91 -39.52 23.30
C ALA A 670 -43.72 -38.77 22.23
N TYR A 671 -43.12 -37.76 21.62
CA TYR A 671 -43.73 -37.03 20.51
C TYR A 671 -43.90 -37.91 19.25
N LEU A 672 -42.89 -38.71 18.90
CA LEU A 672 -42.99 -39.68 17.81
C LEU A 672 -44.10 -40.73 18.07
N ALA A 673 -44.21 -41.23 19.30
CA ALA A 673 -45.29 -42.14 19.68
C ALA A 673 -46.68 -41.48 19.56
N HIS A 674 -46.80 -40.20 19.94
CA HIS A 674 -48.01 -39.42 19.74
C HIS A 674 -48.35 -39.28 18.24
N LEU A 675 -47.37 -38.97 17.40
CA LEU A 675 -47.56 -38.85 15.95
C LEU A 675 -48.04 -40.17 15.32
N ARG A 676 -47.44 -41.31 15.70
CA ARG A 676 -47.84 -42.65 15.22
C ARG A 676 -49.26 -43.03 15.64
N ARG A 677 -49.65 -42.72 16.88
CA ARG A 677 -50.97 -43.06 17.42
C ARG A 677 -52.09 -42.20 16.83
N ASN A 678 -51.86 -40.89 16.72
CA ASN A 678 -52.92 -39.93 16.39
C ASN A 678 -52.94 -39.56 14.90
N PHE A 679 -51.84 -39.76 14.18
CA PHE A 679 -51.70 -39.41 12.77
C PHE A 679 -51.07 -40.57 11.97
N PRO A 680 -51.73 -41.75 11.91
CA PRO A 680 -51.20 -42.93 11.21
C PRO A 680 -50.96 -42.67 9.70
N GLN A 681 -51.65 -41.67 9.15
CA GLN A 681 -51.52 -41.21 7.76
C GLN A 681 -50.13 -40.66 7.41
N LEU A 682 -49.29 -40.36 8.41
CA LEU A 682 -47.92 -39.87 8.19
C LEU A 682 -46.92 -40.99 7.83
N GLY A 683 -47.23 -42.26 8.16
CA GLY A 683 -46.37 -43.42 7.85
C GLY A 683 -44.96 -43.31 8.45
N LEU A 684 -44.88 -43.03 9.77
CA LEU A 684 -43.66 -42.78 10.55
C LEU A 684 -43.21 -43.94 11.42
#